data_AF-A0A511TGX5-F1
#
_entry.id   AF-A0A511TGX5-F1
#
_cell.length_a   1.000
_cell.length_b   1.000
_cell.length_c   1.000
_cell.angle_alpha   90.00
_cell.angle_beta   90.00
_cell.angle_gamma   90.00
#
_symmetry.space_group_name_H-M   'P 1'
#
loop_
_entity.id
_entity.type
_entity.pdbx_description
1 polymer ?
#
loop_
_entity_poly.entity_id
_entity_poly.type
_entity_poly.pdbx_seq_one_letter_code
_entity_poly.pdbx_strand_id
1 'polypeptide(L)'
;MRRWFLGGSILVIGVLVLLVWQPWSGKPSAPLRAPTGQARAAHDALPRTSAPLPPSSAGLTIRGTVVDTLGKPVAGARVSASWPEDGETLSATLCPKELLSRHDALSPEPWATRMLVDCMPASESILVPLLLARQGEAPVHAEALSSEDGSFVLEGLPEGPQTLLALSSQGAGTRTGVPAGSSGVSLMLDDPLFMSGRVLDEDSAPVPGVAITLASWRNTRFFDTTTDARGHFKLGPLPFDSYLLLAAKQDWSPTLEWLQLREAPHEIRLGRRHTLTGRVLSNGAPVKDVEVLASREKVMEDRPPLRAKTDAQGRFTLEPGSGHYRLTAEHEGQYARALVELGKTPSSPVTLNLGEALGVEGRVIDDQGAPVAKARVKLRSTDRSRVEEMETLTGPDGRYRAGPIAPGGWDFTIEADGYVDMSSAEERVMSSNMRSQNFTLTRATSVTGRVVDGSGRPLAGIRVDLHRPVQHAEDFEPQESTYSAEDGSFVLDATEPGDYKVSTFSERFIPLFLPTPAPAKDVLLTLSAGGTVEGTVLDARGQPMPRFHVMLGRVDAGDDAQEPLETMGTDDQGVFRRQGVAPGRYRIFALRASPSVDRKAEAEVEVRDGAVAKVTMRLPEERSVEVLVVDTSGNPVEKALVRARPLDPTPEEYHSEMHHFSSGVSTDANGRAVLRHLEATGYRLAATKLGHTLLPERSTPSSSPSATGSDNLFIQADTQQARFVMKRHSHVKGRLLGPDGAPLSRFRVNAQQLESEDGTFSLPNHAMAGRTQFIFNAEGLPTVSRAVQGGEASADVDLGDIRLEAGRALTGVVLDATTGEPAENVLVALDSELRDEGDNFPRQLVLKTTDRDGRFDLGKLEARPLTLRLFLHERYREQFVPINATQTEVTVRMDPGARLNVTARDAQGKKIDGFVSYQGPGAEGAIVLENGAGKASALNPGKYTLRMEPRGRQSRTLAYLPQQVDVPASGEVSVQFKPAAGGATVKLLVPTDKGVDMALVPGSVPPPTSPAALRQVMFQGISGTYEMGDTEVVFAHVPQGRVTVFFLTPDALGRFHTEELDIPASGTMSRTLQLAWRRLDVTQD
;
A
#
# COMPACT_ATOMS: atom_id res chain seq x y z
N MET A 1 25.33 39.08 -41.90
CA MET A 1 26.54 38.25 -42.11
C MET A 1 27.54 38.51 -40.98
N ARG A 2 28.72 37.86 -41.00
CA ARG A 2 29.93 38.11 -40.17
C ARG A 2 30.26 39.61 -39.98
N ARG A 3 31.02 40.11 -38.99
CA ARG A 3 31.64 39.63 -37.70
C ARG A 3 32.37 40.85 -37.07
N TRP A 4 32.43 40.95 -35.72
CA TRP A 4 33.59 41.47 -34.91
C TRP A 4 34.04 42.95 -35.12
N PHE A 5 34.82 43.66 -34.27
CA PHE A 5 35.26 43.58 -32.84
C PHE A 5 35.78 44.98 -32.38
N LEU A 6 35.79 45.27 -31.05
CA LEU A 6 36.58 46.32 -30.32
C LEU A 6 36.48 47.83 -30.73
N GLY A 7 36.73 48.82 -29.85
CA GLY A 7 36.84 48.78 -28.39
C GLY A 7 37.65 49.93 -27.73
N GLY A 8 37.06 50.63 -26.73
CA GLY A 8 37.75 51.46 -25.71
C GLY A 8 38.06 52.94 -26.05
N SER A 9 38.31 53.87 -25.09
CA SER A 9 38.22 53.87 -23.60
C SER A 9 38.45 55.30 -23.00
N ILE A 10 38.13 55.51 -21.70
CA ILE A 10 38.65 56.60 -20.77
C ILE A 10 38.08 58.05 -20.97
N LEU A 11 37.17 58.58 -20.11
CA LEU A 11 37.33 59.39 -18.86
C LEU A 11 37.68 60.92 -19.09
N VAL A 12 37.36 61.94 -18.26
CA VAL A 12 37.01 62.03 -16.81
C VAL A 12 36.27 63.36 -16.37
N ILE A 13 35.47 63.31 -15.27
CA ILE A 13 35.03 64.34 -14.26
C ILE A 13 34.27 65.66 -14.63
N GLY A 14 33.17 65.91 -13.89
CA GLY A 14 32.45 67.20 -13.73
C GLY A 14 31.53 67.20 -12.47
N VAL A 15 31.21 68.36 -11.86
CA VAL A 15 30.58 68.50 -10.50
C VAL A 15 29.78 69.82 -10.32
N LEU A 16 28.66 69.81 -9.55
CA LEU A 16 28.02 70.85 -8.67
C LEU A 16 26.48 70.54 -8.52
N VAL A 17 25.91 70.14 -7.35
CA VAL A 17 25.46 70.92 -6.13
C VAL A 17 24.00 71.46 -6.21
N LEU A 18 23.09 71.38 -5.21
CA LEU A 18 22.85 70.51 -4.00
C LEU A 18 21.46 70.86 -3.33
N LEU A 19 21.08 70.20 -2.20
CA LEU A 19 20.03 70.54 -1.16
C LEU A 19 18.52 70.25 -1.43
N VAL A 20 17.65 69.73 -0.50
CA VAL A 20 17.75 68.73 0.62
C VAL A 20 16.38 68.07 0.91
N TRP A 21 16.30 66.73 1.07
CA TRP A 21 15.73 65.97 2.23
C TRP A 21 15.81 64.45 1.95
N GLN A 22 15.83 63.60 2.99
CA GLN A 22 16.35 62.22 2.91
C GLN A 22 15.31 61.12 2.60
N PRO A 23 15.69 60.09 1.84
CA PRO A 23 15.20 58.71 2.00
C PRO A 23 16.12 57.90 2.95
N TRP A 24 15.56 56.92 3.68
CA TRP A 24 16.34 56.01 4.54
C TRP A 24 17.08 54.91 3.75
N SER A 25 18.23 54.48 4.28
CA SER A 25 19.09 53.45 3.70
C SER A 25 18.74 52.04 4.18
N GLY A 26 17.94 51.31 3.41
CA GLY A 26 17.92 49.84 3.46
C GLY A 26 19.05 49.27 2.59
N LYS A 27 19.87 48.35 3.13
CA LYS A 27 20.88 47.65 2.31
C LYS A 27 20.16 46.67 1.37
N PRO A 28 20.39 46.69 0.04
CA PRO A 28 20.04 45.53 -0.78
C PRO A 28 20.87 44.34 -0.29
N SER A 29 20.21 43.22 -0.03
CA SER A 29 20.88 41.93 0.22
C SER A 29 21.71 41.55 -1.01
N ALA A 30 22.93 41.05 -0.79
CA ALA A 30 23.78 40.63 -1.89
C ALA A 30 23.12 39.46 -2.65
N PRO A 31 23.20 39.41 -3.99
CA PRO A 31 22.77 38.23 -4.73
C PRO A 31 23.58 37.02 -4.26
N LEU A 32 22.91 35.88 -4.08
CA LEU A 32 23.54 34.61 -3.71
C LEU A 32 24.70 34.33 -4.67
N ARG A 33 25.92 34.26 -4.12
CA ARG A 33 27.08 33.82 -4.90
C ARG A 33 26.87 32.37 -5.27
N ALA A 34 26.63 32.11 -6.55
CA ALA A 34 26.77 30.76 -7.09
C ALA A 34 28.17 30.22 -6.72
N PRO A 35 28.27 29.01 -6.13
CA PRO A 35 29.56 28.46 -5.75
C PRO A 35 30.36 28.14 -7.02
N THR A 36 31.38 28.94 -7.30
CA THR A 36 32.28 28.76 -8.46
C THR A 36 33.25 27.60 -8.20
N GLY A 37 32.70 26.39 -8.12
CA GLY A 37 33.46 25.16 -8.04
C GLY A 37 34.11 24.86 -9.39
N GLN A 38 35.42 25.07 -9.49
CA GLN A 38 36.22 24.42 -10.51
C GLN A 38 36.10 22.90 -10.32
N ALA A 39 36.04 22.14 -11.41
CA ALA A 39 36.01 20.68 -11.36
C ALA A 39 37.33 20.13 -10.79
N ARG A 40 37.34 19.83 -9.49
CA ARG A 40 38.37 19.00 -8.84
C ARG A 40 38.05 17.52 -9.05
N ALA A 41 39.09 16.69 -9.04
CA ALA A 41 39.00 15.28 -9.41
C ALA A 41 38.13 14.45 -8.44
N ALA A 42 37.58 13.34 -8.96
CA ALA A 42 36.68 12.45 -8.24
C ALA A 42 37.43 11.55 -7.22
N HIS A 43 37.80 12.10 -6.07
CA HIS A 43 38.47 11.36 -4.99
C HIS A 43 37.78 11.42 -3.62
N ASP A 44 36.86 12.35 -3.37
CA ASP A 44 35.97 12.29 -2.20
C ASP A 44 34.72 11.47 -2.55
N ALA A 45 34.79 10.15 -2.29
CA ALA A 45 33.70 9.19 -2.54
C ALA A 45 32.69 9.07 -1.37
N LEU A 46 32.76 9.98 -0.39
CA LEU A 46 31.88 10.03 0.78
C LEU A 46 30.85 11.17 0.63
N PRO A 47 29.66 11.06 1.22
CA PRO A 47 28.65 12.11 1.15
C PRO A 47 29.11 13.36 1.89
N ARG A 48 28.67 14.54 1.42
CA ARG A 48 28.95 15.80 2.11
C ARG A 48 28.20 15.86 3.44
N THR A 49 28.82 16.54 4.40
CA THR A 49 28.32 16.79 5.76
C THR A 49 28.67 18.22 6.16
N SER A 50 28.02 18.77 7.19
CA SER A 50 28.46 20.02 7.79
C SER A 50 29.89 19.93 8.35
N ALA A 51 30.59 21.06 8.31
CA ALA A 51 31.90 21.20 8.94
C ALA A 51 31.76 21.28 10.47
N PRO A 52 32.77 20.84 11.24
CA PRO A 52 32.77 20.99 12.69
C PRO A 52 32.69 22.45 13.16
N LEU A 53 32.01 22.64 14.29
CA LEU A 53 32.04 23.88 15.08
C LEU A 53 33.44 24.13 15.67
N PRO A 54 33.74 25.37 16.14
CA PRO A 54 34.93 25.63 16.93
C PRO A 54 34.99 24.75 18.20
N PRO A 55 36.19 24.34 18.66
CA PRO A 55 36.35 23.50 19.85
C PRO A 55 35.67 24.09 21.10
N SER A 56 34.97 23.24 21.85
CA SER A 56 34.35 23.60 23.12
C SER A 56 35.39 23.90 24.21
N SER A 57 35.04 24.83 25.10
CA SER A 57 35.86 25.18 26.27
C SER A 57 36.01 24.04 27.29
N ALA A 58 35.16 23.00 27.22
CA ALA A 58 35.30 21.78 28.01
C ALA A 58 36.49 20.91 27.55
N GLY A 59 36.88 20.99 26.27
CA GLY A 59 38.09 20.35 25.74
C GLY A 59 38.11 18.81 25.79
N LEU A 60 36.96 18.16 25.96
CA LEU A 60 36.90 16.70 26.18
C LEU A 60 37.28 15.91 24.92
N THR A 61 37.72 14.67 25.11
CA THR A 61 38.13 13.78 24.01
C THR A 61 37.40 12.45 24.03
N ILE A 62 37.04 11.90 22.86
CA ILE A 62 36.62 10.50 22.72
C ILE A 62 37.71 9.72 21.98
N ARG A 63 38.05 8.53 22.47
CA ARG A 63 39.07 7.63 21.89
C ARG A 63 38.47 6.28 21.57
N GLY A 64 38.69 5.78 20.36
CA GLY A 64 38.04 4.56 19.90
C GLY A 64 38.72 3.90 18.70
N THR A 65 38.07 2.88 18.15
CA THR A 65 38.48 2.15 16.96
C THR A 65 37.30 1.97 16.00
N VAL A 66 37.55 2.12 14.70
CA VAL A 66 36.60 1.75 13.64
C VAL A 66 36.96 0.36 13.12
N VAL A 67 35.96 -0.52 13.04
CA VAL A 67 36.11 -1.91 12.56
C VAL A 67 35.03 -2.29 11.54
N ASP A 68 35.33 -3.28 10.70
CA ASP A 68 34.35 -3.92 9.83
C ASP A 68 33.43 -4.90 10.61
N THR A 69 32.45 -5.49 9.93
CA THR A 69 31.56 -6.51 10.53
C THR A 69 32.30 -7.76 11.03
N LEU A 70 33.53 -8.00 10.59
CA LEU A 70 34.41 -9.10 11.02
C LEU A 70 35.34 -8.70 12.18
N GLY A 71 35.25 -7.45 12.67
CA GLY A 71 36.10 -6.92 13.74
C GLY A 71 37.51 -6.52 13.29
N LYS A 72 37.80 -6.46 11.98
CA LYS A 72 39.09 -5.98 11.45
C LYS A 72 39.11 -4.46 11.45
N PRO A 73 40.25 -3.79 11.75
CA PRO A 73 40.32 -2.35 11.70
C PRO A 73 40.07 -1.75 10.31
N VAL A 74 39.36 -0.63 10.25
CA VAL A 74 39.10 0.13 9.02
C VAL A 74 39.85 1.46 9.07
N ALA A 75 40.84 1.60 8.21
CA ALA A 75 41.63 2.82 8.05
C ALA A 75 40.94 3.87 7.16
N GLY A 76 41.18 5.15 7.44
CA GLY A 76 40.65 6.26 6.65
C GLY A 76 39.13 6.47 6.75
N ALA A 77 38.46 5.82 7.71
CA ALA A 77 37.07 6.08 8.01
C ALA A 77 36.94 7.46 8.68
N ARG A 78 36.06 8.30 8.14
CA ARG A 78 35.77 9.61 8.69
C ARG A 78 34.76 9.50 9.81
N VAL A 79 35.20 9.75 11.03
CA VAL A 79 34.40 9.70 12.26
C VAL A 79 34.06 11.12 12.68
N SER A 80 32.78 11.42 12.88
CA SER A 80 32.31 12.71 13.39
C SER A 80 31.46 12.54 14.64
N ALA A 81 31.58 13.46 15.61
CA ALA A 81 30.70 13.57 16.76
C ALA A 81 29.73 14.74 16.56
N SER A 82 28.46 14.52 16.87
CA SER A 82 27.37 15.50 16.79
C SER A 82 26.31 15.21 17.84
N TRP A 83 25.58 16.21 18.31
CA TRP A 83 24.52 16.03 19.30
C TRP A 83 23.24 16.80 18.90
N PRO A 84 22.03 16.22 19.05
CA PRO A 84 20.78 16.97 18.85
C PRO A 84 20.60 18.05 19.93
N GLU A 85 20.23 19.26 19.52
CA GLU A 85 19.95 20.38 20.41
C GLU A 85 18.43 20.64 20.46
N ASP A 86 17.90 20.80 21.68
CA ASP A 86 16.45 20.88 21.96
C ASP A 86 15.80 22.09 21.27
N GLY A 87 14.70 21.87 20.56
CA GLY A 87 14.01 22.91 19.80
C GLY A 87 14.70 23.36 18.51
N GLU A 88 16.03 23.26 18.41
CA GLU A 88 16.80 23.66 17.22
C GLU A 88 16.93 22.54 16.17
N THR A 89 17.04 21.27 16.59
CA THR A 89 17.27 20.13 15.68
C THR A 89 16.00 19.32 15.40
N LEU A 90 15.82 18.80 14.18
CA LEU A 90 14.52 18.25 13.74
C LEU A 90 13.97 17.09 14.60
N SER A 91 14.82 16.32 15.28
CA SER A 91 14.45 15.23 16.18
C SER A 91 14.19 15.64 17.62
N ALA A 92 14.38 16.93 17.95
CA ALA A 92 14.12 17.53 19.26
C ALA A 92 13.25 18.81 19.17
N THR A 93 12.79 19.20 17.97
CA THR A 93 11.75 20.21 17.77
C THR A 93 10.38 19.55 17.88
N LEU A 94 9.53 20.02 18.80
CA LEU A 94 8.16 19.50 18.97
C LEU A 94 7.21 19.92 17.84
N CYS A 95 6.17 19.10 17.60
CA CYS A 95 5.06 19.44 16.72
C CYS A 95 4.16 20.53 17.33
N PRO A 96 3.80 21.59 16.58
CA PRO A 96 2.82 22.59 17.01
C PRO A 96 1.44 21.96 17.28
N LYS A 97 0.79 22.36 18.37
CA LYS A 97 -0.51 21.80 18.79
C LYS A 97 -1.63 22.08 17.79
N GLU A 98 -1.47 23.13 17.01
CA GLU A 98 -2.36 23.59 15.95
C GLU A 98 -2.36 22.67 14.72
N LEU A 99 -1.38 21.74 14.62
CA LEU A 99 -1.25 20.76 13.54
C LEU A 99 -1.61 19.32 14.00
N LEU A 100 -2.00 19.13 15.26
CA LEU A 100 -2.42 17.84 15.79
C LEU A 100 -3.90 17.57 15.50
N SER A 101 -4.25 16.34 15.13
CA SER A 101 -5.65 15.93 14.95
C SER A 101 -6.41 15.97 16.29
N ARG A 102 -7.76 15.95 16.26
CA ARG A 102 -8.56 15.88 17.50
C ARG A 102 -8.20 14.66 18.37
N HIS A 103 -7.83 13.53 17.76
CA HIS A 103 -7.38 12.33 18.47
C HIS A 103 -6.01 12.54 19.14
N ASP A 104 -5.08 13.22 18.46
CA ASP A 104 -3.74 13.46 18.98
C ASP A 104 -3.71 14.57 20.06
N ALA A 105 -4.47 15.65 19.82
CA ALA A 105 -4.51 16.84 20.68
C ALA A 105 -5.24 16.61 22.02
N LEU A 106 -6.02 15.52 22.14
CA LEU A 106 -6.69 15.12 23.38
C LEU A 106 -5.87 14.12 24.22
N SER A 107 -4.66 13.75 23.80
CA SER A 107 -3.79 12.84 24.55
C SER A 107 -2.93 13.56 25.60
N PRO A 108 -2.92 13.09 26.86
CA PRO A 108 -2.01 13.51 27.92
C PRO A 108 -0.84 12.53 28.16
N GLU A 109 -0.68 11.47 27.36
CA GLU A 109 0.46 10.55 27.43
C GLU A 109 1.74 11.19 26.82
N PRO A 110 2.96 10.66 27.08
CA PRO A 110 4.20 11.19 26.52
C PRO A 110 4.31 11.18 24.98
N TRP A 111 3.40 10.51 24.27
CA TRP A 111 3.30 10.63 22.80
C TRP A 111 2.61 11.93 22.33
N ALA A 112 2.10 12.75 23.24
CA ALA A 112 1.72 14.15 22.98
C ALA A 112 2.94 15.06 22.68
N THR A 113 4.17 14.59 22.94
CA THR A 113 5.41 15.17 22.43
C THR A 113 5.88 14.50 21.14
N ARG A 114 4.98 14.40 20.14
CA ARG A 114 5.36 14.18 18.72
C ARG A 114 6.38 15.23 18.31
N MET A 115 7.43 14.83 17.61
CA MET A 115 8.36 15.76 17.00
C MET A 115 7.72 16.41 15.77
N LEU A 116 8.25 17.55 15.34
CA LEU A 116 7.76 18.31 14.17
C LEU A 116 7.63 17.40 12.93
N VAL A 117 8.56 16.46 12.80
CA VAL A 117 8.65 15.49 11.72
C VAL A 117 7.60 14.37 11.81
N ASP A 118 7.03 14.06 12.98
CA ASP A 118 5.91 13.09 13.16
C ASP A 118 4.57 13.63 12.66
N CYS A 119 4.46 14.95 12.48
CA CYS A 119 3.25 15.63 12.03
C CYS A 119 3.19 15.84 10.51
N MET A 120 3.99 15.09 9.73
CA MET A 120 3.85 15.01 8.28
C MET A 120 2.48 14.38 7.93
N PRO A 121 1.72 14.90 6.94
CA PRO A 121 2.09 15.95 5.99
C PRO A 121 1.86 17.39 6.49
N ALA A 122 1.10 17.61 7.56
CA ALA A 122 0.71 18.95 8.03
C ALA A 122 1.92 19.86 8.32
N SER A 123 3.01 19.29 8.85
CA SER A 123 4.26 20.01 9.15
C SER A 123 5.17 20.25 7.93
N GLU A 124 4.86 19.74 6.73
CA GLU A 124 5.69 19.95 5.52
C GLU A 124 5.94 21.45 5.26
N SER A 125 4.93 22.28 5.52
CA SER A 125 5.00 23.75 5.39
C SER A 125 6.07 24.42 6.27
N ILE A 126 6.49 23.75 7.36
CA ILE A 126 7.57 24.17 8.27
C ILE A 126 8.88 23.47 7.89
N LEU A 127 8.83 22.17 7.58
CA LEU A 127 10.00 21.35 7.28
C LEU A 127 10.70 21.72 5.98
N VAL A 128 9.95 22.02 4.91
CA VAL A 128 10.55 22.37 3.61
C VAL A 128 11.40 23.64 3.70
N PRO A 129 10.94 24.77 4.32
CA PRO A 129 11.81 25.92 4.59
C PRO A 129 13.06 25.60 5.41
N LEU A 130 12.95 24.80 6.48
CA LEU A 130 14.09 24.42 7.32
C LEU A 130 15.13 23.63 6.52
N LEU A 131 14.70 22.57 5.83
CA LEU A 131 15.56 21.71 5.02
C LEU A 131 16.21 22.48 3.86
N LEU A 132 15.48 23.38 3.17
CA LEU A 132 16.02 24.27 2.14
C LEU A 132 17.08 25.25 2.69
N ALA A 133 16.96 25.67 3.94
CA ALA A 133 17.94 26.51 4.63
C ALA A 133 19.07 25.72 5.31
N ARG A 134 19.04 24.38 5.22
CA ARG A 134 19.87 23.44 6.00
C ARG A 134 19.82 23.69 7.52
N GLN A 135 18.65 24.07 8.02
CA GLN A 135 18.36 24.25 9.44
C GLN A 135 17.83 22.94 10.03
N GLY A 136 18.15 22.70 11.30
CA GLY A 136 17.74 21.48 12.02
C GLY A 136 18.66 20.27 11.89
N GLU A 137 19.84 20.41 11.23
CA GLU A 137 20.91 19.41 11.31
C GLU A 137 21.58 19.45 12.69
N ALA A 138 21.90 18.31 13.31
CA ALA A 138 22.71 18.27 14.52
C ALA A 138 24.10 18.89 14.29
N PRO A 139 24.55 19.85 15.12
CA PRO A 139 25.88 20.42 15.01
C PRO A 139 26.95 19.34 15.17
N VAL A 140 27.97 19.42 14.31
CA VAL A 140 29.17 18.58 14.41
C VAL A 140 30.14 19.26 15.37
N HIS A 141 30.48 18.61 16.48
CA HIS A 141 31.41 19.16 17.48
C HIS A 141 32.88 18.79 17.18
N ALA A 142 33.12 17.64 16.55
CA ALA A 142 34.45 17.23 16.10
C ALA A 142 34.37 16.24 14.92
N GLU A 143 35.43 16.18 14.12
CA GLU A 143 35.62 15.17 13.07
C GLU A 143 37.11 14.75 12.99
N ALA A 144 37.36 13.47 12.74
CA ALA A 144 38.69 12.89 12.56
C ALA A 144 38.67 11.75 11.53
N LEU A 145 39.84 11.31 11.08
CA LEU A 145 40.01 10.07 10.29
C LEU A 145 40.57 8.96 11.20
N SER A 146 40.19 7.71 10.94
CA SER A 146 40.82 6.55 11.58
C SER A 146 42.21 6.25 10.98
N SER A 147 43.11 5.82 11.84
CA SER A 147 44.49 5.42 11.53
C SER A 147 44.54 4.02 10.86
N GLU A 148 45.74 3.55 10.47
CA GLU A 148 45.91 2.21 9.86
C GLU A 148 45.44 1.05 10.76
N ASP A 149 45.55 1.21 12.08
CA ASP A 149 45.02 0.28 13.09
C ASP A 149 43.56 0.55 13.47
N GLY A 150 42.85 1.35 12.66
CA GLY A 150 41.48 1.78 12.87
C GLY A 150 41.28 2.77 14.04
N SER A 151 42.32 3.13 14.78
CA SER A 151 42.19 4.01 15.94
C SER A 151 41.82 5.45 15.55
N PHE A 152 40.94 6.07 16.33
CA PHE A 152 40.52 7.46 16.14
C PHE A 152 40.52 8.23 17.47
N VAL A 153 40.72 9.54 17.38
CA VAL A 153 40.59 10.49 18.50
C VAL A 153 39.77 11.67 18.03
N LEU A 154 38.71 12.00 18.77
CA LEU A 154 37.94 13.23 18.62
C LEU A 154 38.29 14.13 19.80
N GLU A 155 38.56 15.41 19.56
CA GLU A 155 39.02 16.37 20.57
C GLU A 155 38.18 17.66 20.53
N GLY A 156 38.14 18.41 21.63
CA GLY A 156 37.40 19.67 21.70
C GLY A 156 35.89 19.50 21.93
N LEU A 157 35.44 18.35 22.43
CA LEU A 157 34.03 18.04 22.62
C LEU A 157 33.43 18.81 23.82
N PRO A 158 32.13 19.17 23.77
CA PRO A 158 31.39 19.67 24.92
C PRO A 158 31.16 18.57 25.97
N GLU A 159 30.69 18.95 27.16
CA GLU A 159 30.14 18.00 28.12
C GLU A 159 28.82 17.42 27.61
N GLY A 160 28.58 16.13 27.88
CA GLY A 160 27.35 15.43 27.53
C GLY A 160 27.54 14.16 26.70
N PRO A 161 26.44 13.48 26.33
CA PRO A 161 26.44 12.42 25.33
C PRO A 161 26.74 12.96 23.92
N GLN A 162 27.19 12.09 23.03
CA GLN A 162 27.54 12.40 21.64
C GLN A 162 27.06 11.26 20.73
N THR A 163 26.57 11.62 19.54
CA THR A 163 26.33 10.67 18.45
C THR A 163 27.53 10.63 17.53
N LEU A 164 28.17 9.46 17.47
CA LEU A 164 29.30 9.19 16.58
C LEU A 164 28.79 8.60 15.27
N LEU A 165 29.22 9.18 14.15
CA LEU A 165 28.96 8.72 12.79
C LEU A 165 30.30 8.45 12.09
N ALA A 166 30.54 7.20 11.70
CA ALA A 166 31.69 6.76 10.93
C ALA A 166 31.30 6.43 9.47
N LEU A 167 32.07 6.93 8.51
CA LEU A 167 31.84 6.77 7.07
C LEU A 167 33.15 6.37 6.37
N SER A 168 33.15 5.27 5.62
CA SER A 168 34.28 4.87 4.75
C SER A 168 33.77 4.26 3.44
N SER A 169 34.65 4.03 2.48
CA SER A 169 34.30 3.29 1.25
C SER A 169 33.86 1.84 1.51
N GLN A 170 34.13 1.30 2.70
CA GLN A 170 33.77 -0.07 3.10
C GLN A 170 32.42 -0.15 3.81
N GLY A 171 31.82 0.97 4.23
CA GLY A 171 30.60 0.94 5.05
C GLY A 171 30.29 2.23 5.80
N ALA A 172 29.18 2.21 6.52
CA ALA A 172 28.75 3.29 7.41
C ALA A 172 28.31 2.73 8.77
N GLY A 173 28.54 3.47 9.85
CA GLY A 173 28.18 3.04 11.21
C GLY A 173 27.86 4.22 12.10
N THR A 174 26.85 4.07 12.97
CA THR A 174 26.39 5.11 13.91
C THR A 174 26.29 4.54 15.31
N ARG A 175 26.67 5.34 16.32
CA ARG A 175 26.53 5.01 17.74
C ARG A 175 26.16 6.26 18.54
N THR A 176 24.95 6.31 19.08
CA THR A 176 24.46 7.45 19.88
C THR A 176 24.86 7.32 21.35
N GLY A 177 24.61 8.39 22.13
CA GLY A 177 24.70 8.35 23.59
C GLY A 177 26.11 8.22 24.19
N VAL A 178 27.18 8.35 23.40
CA VAL A 178 28.55 8.13 23.87
C VAL A 178 29.02 9.34 24.70
N PRO A 179 29.35 9.19 26.00
CA PRO A 179 29.79 10.34 26.80
C PRO A 179 31.10 10.94 26.30
N ALA A 180 31.18 12.26 26.21
CA ALA A 180 32.45 12.95 26.02
C ALA A 180 33.44 12.59 27.15
N GLY A 181 34.69 12.29 26.79
CA GLY A 181 35.67 11.68 27.70
C GLY A 181 35.83 10.16 27.56
N SER A 182 34.96 9.47 26.83
CA SER A 182 35.00 8.00 26.68
C SER A 182 36.25 7.48 25.97
N SER A 183 36.80 6.36 26.47
CA SER A 183 37.93 5.64 25.87
C SER A 183 37.60 4.18 25.59
N GLY A 184 38.07 3.64 24.47
CA GLY A 184 37.80 2.25 24.06
C GLY A 184 36.49 2.10 23.28
N VAL A 185 36.01 3.17 22.65
CA VAL A 185 34.74 3.16 21.91
C VAL A 185 34.90 2.45 20.56
N SER A 186 34.40 1.21 20.47
CA SER A 186 34.27 0.52 19.19
C SER A 186 33.15 1.13 18.34
N LEU A 187 33.42 1.34 17.05
CA LEU A 187 32.46 1.68 16.01
C LEU A 187 32.55 0.61 14.91
N MET A 188 31.47 -0.15 14.72
CA MET A 188 31.38 -1.13 13.63
C MET A 188 30.72 -0.47 12.41
N LEU A 189 31.26 -0.71 11.22
CA LEU A 189 30.62 -0.32 9.96
C LEU A 189 29.72 -1.46 9.47
N ASP A 190 28.46 -1.16 9.18
CA ASP A 190 27.56 -2.00 8.39
C ASP A 190 27.93 -1.89 6.89
N ASP A 191 27.54 -2.88 6.07
CA ASP A 191 27.81 -2.91 4.62
C ASP A 191 27.32 -1.61 3.92
N PRO A 192 27.99 -1.14 2.84
CA PRO A 192 27.82 0.21 2.32
C PRO A 192 26.50 0.40 1.55
N LEU A 193 25.46 0.83 2.27
CA LEU A 193 24.16 1.17 1.68
C LEU A 193 24.25 2.47 0.87
N PHE A 194 23.77 2.43 -0.36
CA PHE A 194 23.65 3.61 -1.22
C PHE A 194 22.20 3.81 -1.65
N MET A 195 21.71 5.03 -1.52
CA MET A 195 20.54 5.46 -2.26
C MET A 195 20.93 5.79 -3.70
N SER A 196 20.10 5.42 -4.66
CA SER A 196 20.23 5.86 -6.05
C SER A 196 18.85 6.07 -6.66
N GLY A 197 18.79 6.84 -7.76
CA GLY A 197 17.52 7.15 -8.40
C GLY A 197 17.65 8.12 -9.56
N ARG A 198 16.51 8.56 -10.08
CA ARG A 198 16.40 9.60 -11.11
C ARG A 198 15.35 10.64 -10.72
N VAL A 199 15.65 11.91 -10.98
CA VAL A 199 14.65 12.99 -10.90
C VAL A 199 14.17 13.31 -12.31
N LEU A 200 12.86 13.20 -12.51
CA LEU A 200 12.18 13.56 -13.73
C LEU A 200 11.26 14.77 -13.51
N ASP A 201 10.85 15.41 -14.60
CA ASP A 201 9.70 16.32 -14.60
C ASP A 201 8.39 15.59 -14.94
N GLU A 202 7.31 16.37 -15.02
CA GLU A 202 5.96 15.91 -15.36
C GLU A 202 5.91 15.13 -16.69
N ASP A 203 6.80 15.45 -17.63
CA ASP A 203 6.90 14.80 -18.96
C ASP A 203 7.79 13.54 -18.95
N SER A 204 8.23 13.12 -17.76
CA SER A 204 9.27 12.09 -17.58
C SER A 204 10.62 12.48 -18.21
N ALA A 205 10.89 13.77 -18.44
CA ALA A 205 12.20 14.22 -18.93
C ALA A 205 13.18 14.38 -17.75
N PRO A 206 14.45 14.01 -17.89
CA PRO A 206 15.41 14.06 -16.80
C PRO A 206 15.74 15.50 -16.38
N VAL A 207 15.76 15.76 -15.07
CA VAL A 207 16.03 17.09 -14.51
C VAL A 207 17.46 17.13 -13.92
N PRO A 208 18.45 17.72 -14.61
CA PRO A 208 19.82 17.80 -14.13
C PRO A 208 20.01 18.93 -13.10
N GLY A 209 20.99 18.81 -12.20
CA GLY A 209 21.32 19.83 -11.22
C GLY A 209 20.23 20.10 -10.18
N VAL A 210 19.44 19.08 -9.84
CA VAL A 210 18.55 19.07 -8.67
C VAL A 210 19.39 18.78 -7.44
N ALA A 211 19.20 19.54 -6.36
CA ALA A 211 19.77 19.22 -5.06
C ALA A 211 18.91 18.13 -4.39
N ILE A 212 19.56 17.07 -3.93
CA ILE A 212 18.95 15.99 -3.15
C ILE A 212 19.58 16.01 -1.77
N THR A 213 18.76 16.23 -0.74
CA THR A 213 19.18 16.24 0.66
C THR A 213 18.41 15.16 1.42
N LEU A 214 19.13 14.26 2.07
CA LEU A 214 18.58 13.30 3.02
C LEU A 214 18.85 13.77 4.44
N ALA A 215 17.81 14.08 5.20
CA ALA A 215 17.90 14.27 6.64
C ALA A 215 17.62 12.94 7.34
N SER A 216 18.59 12.44 8.13
CA SER A 216 18.36 11.33 9.06
C SER A 216 17.32 11.75 10.10
N TRP A 217 16.31 10.91 10.30
CA TRP A 217 15.20 11.17 11.20
C TRP A 217 15.64 11.35 12.66
N ARG A 218 16.43 10.41 13.21
CA ARG A 218 16.82 10.39 14.63
C ARG A 218 18.05 11.26 14.90
N ASN A 219 19.07 11.05 14.07
CA ASN A 219 20.40 11.58 14.28
C ASN A 219 20.59 12.97 13.67
N THR A 220 19.59 13.45 12.92
CA THR A 220 19.54 14.77 12.26
C THR A 220 20.80 15.11 11.49
N ARG A 221 21.47 14.13 10.88
CA ARG A 221 22.60 14.35 9.96
C ARG A 221 22.10 14.43 8.53
N PHE A 222 22.57 15.45 7.80
CA PHE A 222 22.09 15.78 6.46
C PHE A 222 23.15 15.40 5.41
N PHE A 223 22.75 14.56 4.45
CA PHE A 223 23.61 14.02 3.40
C PHE A 223 23.16 14.56 2.03
N ASP A 224 24.06 15.16 1.26
CA ASP A 224 23.71 15.82 -0.01
C ASP A 224 24.34 15.17 -1.25
N THR A 225 23.58 15.18 -2.34
CA THR A 225 24.08 14.96 -3.71
C THR A 225 23.36 15.87 -4.71
N THR A 226 23.77 15.83 -5.98
CA THR A 226 23.11 16.57 -7.07
C THR A 226 22.91 15.68 -8.29
N THR A 227 21.79 15.82 -8.99
CA THR A 227 21.53 15.02 -10.20
C THR A 227 22.47 15.36 -11.36
N ASP A 228 22.89 14.33 -12.09
CA ASP A 228 23.74 14.43 -13.27
C ASP A 228 22.97 14.91 -14.53
N ALA A 229 23.64 14.93 -15.69
CA ALA A 229 23.04 15.34 -16.97
C ALA A 229 21.87 14.46 -17.44
N ARG A 230 21.68 13.26 -16.87
CA ARG A 230 20.58 12.32 -17.12
C ARG A 230 19.56 12.31 -15.97
N GLY A 231 19.63 13.28 -15.05
CA GLY A 231 18.77 13.34 -13.88
C GLY A 231 19.08 12.28 -12.82
N HIS A 232 20.13 11.47 -13.01
CA HIS A 232 20.48 10.38 -12.09
C HIS A 232 21.21 10.93 -10.87
N PHE A 233 20.98 10.32 -9.71
CA PHE A 233 21.75 10.58 -8.49
C PHE A 233 22.17 9.28 -7.80
N LYS A 234 23.28 9.36 -7.06
CA LYS A 234 23.71 8.37 -6.08
C LYS A 234 24.17 9.11 -4.82
N LEU A 235 23.83 8.57 -3.66
CA LEU A 235 24.13 9.16 -2.35
C LEU A 235 24.46 8.06 -1.35
N GLY A 236 25.56 8.22 -0.63
CA GLY A 236 26.06 7.29 0.38
C GLY A 236 27.57 7.09 0.31
N PRO A 237 28.13 6.16 1.11
CA PRO A 237 27.39 5.22 1.95
C PRO A 237 26.62 5.89 3.09
N LEU A 238 25.48 5.32 3.44
CA LEU A 238 24.54 5.83 4.45
C LEU A 238 24.38 4.80 5.59
N PRO A 239 24.25 5.24 6.85
CA PRO A 239 23.75 4.38 7.92
C PRO A 239 22.35 3.86 7.62
N PHE A 240 22.02 2.65 8.09
CA PHE A 240 20.65 2.14 8.05
C PHE A 240 19.76 2.91 9.04
N ASP A 241 18.98 3.86 8.53
CA ASP A 241 18.11 4.76 9.30
C ASP A 241 16.87 5.13 8.46
N SER A 242 15.90 5.80 9.09
CA SER A 242 14.79 6.45 8.39
C SER A 242 15.21 7.84 7.91
N TYR A 243 14.82 8.22 6.68
CA TYR A 243 15.22 9.49 6.09
C TYR A 243 14.02 10.28 5.57
N LEU A 244 14.10 11.61 5.71
CA LEU A 244 13.31 12.55 4.90
C LEU A 244 14.16 12.94 3.68
N LEU A 245 13.62 12.73 2.48
CA LEU A 245 14.23 13.16 1.22
C LEU A 245 13.61 14.48 0.78
N LEU A 246 14.42 15.53 0.68
CA LEU A 246 14.08 16.77 -0.03
C LEU A 246 14.74 16.77 -1.41
N ALA A 247 13.93 16.89 -2.46
CA ALA A 247 14.39 17.23 -3.81
C ALA A 247 14.05 18.69 -4.12
N ALA A 248 15.06 19.50 -4.45
CA ALA A 248 14.89 20.94 -4.62
C ALA A 248 15.68 21.50 -5.81
N LYS A 249 15.07 22.44 -6.54
CA LYS A 249 15.71 23.21 -7.61
C LYS A 249 15.02 24.56 -7.80
N GLN A 250 15.77 25.59 -8.17
CA GLN A 250 15.22 26.91 -8.46
C GLN A 250 14.16 26.83 -9.57
N ASP A 251 13.04 27.53 -9.40
CA ASP A 251 11.87 27.57 -10.31
C ASP A 251 11.04 26.26 -10.38
N TRP A 252 11.41 25.25 -9.58
CA TRP A 252 10.62 24.03 -9.35
C TRP A 252 9.95 24.06 -7.97
N SER A 253 8.83 23.35 -7.87
CA SER A 253 8.21 23.02 -6.58
C SER A 253 9.10 21.98 -5.90
N PRO A 254 9.53 22.18 -4.64
CA PRO A 254 10.27 21.16 -3.91
C PRO A 254 9.36 19.96 -3.65
N THR A 255 9.95 18.77 -3.64
CA THR A 255 9.26 17.52 -3.27
C THR A 255 9.90 17.00 -1.98
N LEU A 256 9.09 16.80 -0.93
CA LEU A 256 9.51 16.19 0.33
C LEU A 256 8.86 14.81 0.46
N GLU A 257 9.66 13.77 0.65
CA GLU A 257 9.22 12.37 0.72
C GLU A 257 9.78 11.67 1.96
N TRP A 258 8.98 10.79 2.55
CA TRP A 258 9.44 9.81 3.53
C TRP A 258 10.10 8.64 2.82
N LEU A 259 11.31 8.25 3.25
CA LEU A 259 12.07 7.22 2.56
C LEU A 259 12.77 6.24 3.51
N GLN A 260 12.46 4.95 3.30
CA GLN A 260 13.23 3.82 3.82
C GLN A 260 14.23 3.38 2.75
N LEU A 261 15.48 3.07 3.16
CA LEU A 261 16.50 2.60 2.22
C LEU A 261 16.12 1.26 1.59
N ARG A 262 16.14 1.19 0.26
CA ARG A 262 15.89 -0.01 -0.56
C ARG A 262 16.94 -0.07 -1.69
N GLU A 263 17.24 -1.25 -2.22
CA GLU A 263 18.23 -1.42 -3.31
C GLU A 263 17.73 -0.93 -4.68
N ALA A 264 16.42 -0.72 -4.85
CA ALA A 264 15.82 -0.28 -6.11
C ALA A 264 16.05 1.24 -6.34
N PRO A 265 16.29 1.67 -7.60
CA PRO A 265 16.45 3.09 -7.92
C PRO A 265 15.12 3.84 -7.77
N HIS A 266 15.14 4.93 -7.00
CA HIS A 266 13.96 5.74 -6.70
C HIS A 266 13.64 6.72 -7.85
N GLU A 267 12.37 6.86 -8.25
CA GLU A 267 11.95 7.87 -9.24
C GLU A 267 11.23 9.03 -8.54
N ILE A 268 11.88 10.19 -8.52
CA ILE A 268 11.34 11.43 -7.94
C ILE A 268 10.77 12.27 -9.08
N ARG A 269 9.63 12.91 -8.86
CA ARG A 269 9.03 13.85 -9.81
C ARG A 269 9.00 15.26 -9.23
N LEU A 270 9.62 16.21 -9.94
CA LEU A 270 9.51 17.63 -9.63
C LEU A 270 8.44 18.27 -10.51
N GLY A 271 7.49 18.98 -9.88
CA GLY A 271 6.56 19.85 -10.59
C GLY A 271 7.16 21.24 -10.80
N ARG A 272 6.84 21.92 -11.91
CA ARG A 272 7.21 23.33 -12.09
C ARG A 272 6.42 24.24 -11.15
N ARG A 273 6.91 25.47 -10.89
CA ARG A 273 6.09 26.55 -10.31
C ARG A 273 5.43 27.36 -11.41
N HIS A 274 4.23 27.89 -11.13
CA HIS A 274 3.45 28.71 -12.07
C HIS A 274 2.92 29.97 -11.39
N THR A 275 3.17 31.13 -12.00
CA THR A 275 2.54 32.40 -11.62
C THR A 275 1.05 32.39 -12.02
N LEU A 276 0.18 32.04 -11.07
CA LEU A 276 -1.27 32.09 -11.21
C LEU A 276 -1.77 33.50 -10.88
N THR A 277 -2.15 34.25 -11.90
CA THR A 277 -2.79 35.57 -11.76
C THR A 277 -4.30 35.50 -11.93
N GLY A 278 -5.01 36.44 -11.31
CA GLY A 278 -6.44 36.60 -11.54
C GLY A 278 -7.02 37.86 -10.93
N ARG A 279 -8.34 37.94 -10.87
CA ARG A 279 -9.11 39.03 -10.25
C ARG A 279 -10.42 38.55 -9.62
N VAL A 280 -10.88 39.21 -8.57
CA VAL A 280 -12.21 39.03 -7.99
C VAL A 280 -13.12 40.20 -8.39
N LEU A 281 -14.33 39.87 -8.86
CA LEU A 281 -15.38 40.83 -9.23
C LEU A 281 -16.67 40.54 -8.45
N SER A 282 -17.45 41.58 -8.11
CA SER A 282 -18.87 41.46 -7.77
C SER A 282 -19.67 42.31 -8.75
N ASN A 283 -20.71 41.73 -9.37
CA ASN A 283 -21.52 42.39 -10.41
C ASN A 283 -20.70 43.06 -11.54
N GLY A 284 -19.52 42.50 -11.86
CA GLY A 284 -18.58 43.03 -12.85
C GLY A 284 -17.61 44.12 -12.35
N ALA A 285 -17.79 44.65 -11.14
CA ALA A 285 -16.89 45.62 -10.52
C ALA A 285 -15.78 44.93 -9.70
N PRO A 286 -14.52 45.40 -9.73
CA PRO A 286 -13.42 44.80 -8.97
C PRO A 286 -13.53 45.05 -7.46
N VAL A 287 -13.15 44.06 -6.65
CA VAL A 287 -13.28 44.10 -5.19
C VAL A 287 -11.91 43.98 -4.51
N LYS A 288 -11.57 44.94 -3.64
CA LYS A 288 -10.27 45.07 -2.93
C LYS A 288 -10.27 44.29 -1.60
N ASP A 289 -9.09 43.88 -1.14
CA ASP A 289 -8.82 43.22 0.15
C ASP A 289 -9.53 41.87 0.38
N VAL A 290 -10.13 41.30 -0.68
CA VAL A 290 -10.72 39.96 -0.66
C VAL A 290 -9.61 38.94 -0.53
N GLU A 291 -9.76 37.98 0.38
CA GLU A 291 -8.85 36.84 0.46
C GLU A 291 -9.21 35.78 -0.60
N VAL A 292 -8.21 35.35 -1.35
CA VAL A 292 -8.31 34.29 -2.35
C VAL A 292 -7.50 33.11 -1.85
N LEU A 293 -8.15 31.95 -1.72
CA LEU A 293 -7.56 30.70 -1.27
C LEU A 293 -7.42 29.74 -2.45
N ALA A 294 -6.28 29.05 -2.56
CA ALA A 294 -6.05 27.98 -3.53
C ALA A 294 -5.76 26.65 -2.84
N SER A 295 -6.71 25.72 -2.92
CA SER A 295 -6.58 24.33 -2.45
C SER A 295 -6.28 23.41 -3.64
N ARG A 296 -5.47 22.36 -3.47
CA ARG A 296 -5.23 21.35 -4.51
C ARG A 296 -6.41 20.36 -4.55
N GLU A 297 -6.87 19.94 -5.73
CA GLU A 297 -8.13 19.18 -5.89
C GLU A 297 -8.03 17.68 -5.54
N LYS A 298 -6.82 17.10 -5.50
CA LYS A 298 -6.63 15.65 -5.74
C LYS A 298 -5.75 14.89 -4.74
N VAL A 299 -5.68 15.32 -3.48
CA VAL A 299 -4.85 14.66 -2.46
C VAL A 299 -5.56 14.61 -1.11
N MET A 300 -5.51 13.46 -0.41
CA MET A 300 -5.92 13.30 0.99
C MET A 300 -4.86 13.86 1.98
N GLU A 301 -4.17 14.94 1.59
CA GLU A 301 -3.18 15.61 2.43
C GLU A 301 -3.74 16.97 2.84
N ASP A 302 -3.83 17.22 4.13
CA ASP A 302 -4.33 18.47 4.72
C ASP A 302 -3.29 19.61 4.61
N ARG A 303 -2.90 19.92 3.36
CA ARG A 303 -1.95 20.99 3.04
C ARG A 303 -2.63 22.36 3.18
N PRO A 304 -2.06 23.31 3.94
CA PRO A 304 -2.59 24.66 4.02
C PRO A 304 -2.75 25.30 2.63
N PRO A 305 -3.91 25.92 2.32
CA PRO A 305 -4.14 26.53 1.02
C PRO A 305 -3.25 27.77 0.82
N LEU A 306 -2.79 27.98 -0.42
CA LEU A 306 -2.05 29.21 -0.76
C LEU A 306 -3.00 30.41 -0.67
N ARG A 307 -2.50 31.54 -0.14
CA ARG A 307 -3.31 32.73 0.15
C ARG A 307 -2.80 33.96 -0.59
N ALA A 308 -3.71 34.75 -1.14
CA ALA A 308 -3.44 36.09 -1.63
C ALA A 308 -4.58 37.05 -1.22
N LYS A 309 -4.31 38.36 -1.22
CA LYS A 309 -5.34 39.39 -1.08
C LYS A 309 -5.43 40.24 -2.34
N THR A 310 -6.63 40.67 -2.69
CA THR A 310 -6.84 41.47 -3.91
C THR A 310 -6.42 42.92 -3.77
N ASP A 311 -5.78 43.45 -4.82
CA ASP A 311 -5.42 44.86 -4.90
C ASP A 311 -6.62 45.79 -5.18
N ALA A 312 -6.39 47.09 -5.31
CA ALA A 312 -7.43 48.08 -5.58
C ALA A 312 -8.04 47.98 -7.01
N GLN A 313 -7.58 47.05 -7.84
CA GLN A 313 -8.15 46.66 -9.14
C GLN A 313 -8.71 45.23 -9.09
N GLY A 314 -8.87 44.67 -7.89
CA GLY A 314 -9.39 43.34 -7.64
C GLY A 314 -8.42 42.20 -7.94
N ARG A 315 -7.16 42.49 -8.28
CA ARG A 315 -6.20 41.50 -8.80
C ARG A 315 -5.46 40.75 -7.70
N PHE A 316 -5.16 39.48 -7.94
CA PHE A 316 -4.32 38.64 -7.08
C PHE A 316 -3.25 37.90 -7.90
N THR A 317 -2.20 37.46 -7.22
CA THR A 317 -1.13 36.60 -7.75
C THR A 317 -0.78 35.53 -6.71
N LEU A 318 -0.59 34.29 -7.17
CA LEU A 318 -0.19 33.12 -6.38
C LEU A 318 0.94 32.39 -7.14
N GLU A 319 1.78 31.62 -6.45
CA GLU A 319 2.87 30.82 -7.04
C GLU A 319 2.74 29.30 -6.75
N PRO A 320 1.61 28.65 -7.13
CA PRO A 320 1.41 27.20 -7.02
C PRO A 320 2.37 26.35 -7.88
N GLY A 321 2.53 25.08 -7.51
CA GLY A 321 3.07 24.05 -8.39
C GLY A 321 2.04 23.51 -9.39
N SER A 322 2.44 22.68 -10.36
CA SER A 322 1.52 22.05 -11.33
C SER A 322 0.38 21.22 -10.69
N GLY A 323 -0.71 21.03 -11.44
CA GLY A 323 -1.90 20.25 -11.07
C GLY A 323 -3.20 21.06 -11.07
N HIS A 324 -4.28 20.44 -10.58
CA HIS A 324 -5.59 21.10 -10.48
C HIS A 324 -5.79 21.77 -9.11
N TYR A 325 -6.26 23.01 -9.13
CA TYR A 325 -6.53 23.83 -7.95
C TYR A 325 -7.96 24.36 -7.95
N ARG A 326 -8.59 24.29 -6.78
CA ARG A 326 -9.85 24.98 -6.46
C ARG A 326 -9.50 26.34 -5.87
N LEU A 327 -9.72 27.40 -6.64
CA LEU A 327 -9.72 28.78 -6.17
C LEU A 327 -11.07 29.11 -5.52
N THR A 328 -11.03 29.76 -4.36
CA THR A 328 -12.22 30.26 -3.67
C THR A 328 -12.02 31.68 -3.15
N ALA A 329 -13.11 32.45 -3.08
CA ALA A 329 -13.16 33.76 -2.44
C ALA A 329 -14.56 34.04 -1.86
N GLU A 330 -14.63 34.74 -0.74
CA GLU A 330 -15.87 35.19 -0.08
C GLU A 330 -15.82 36.70 0.17
N HIS A 331 -16.92 37.40 -0.08
CA HIS A 331 -17.10 38.80 0.28
C HIS A 331 -18.59 39.11 0.49
N GLU A 332 -18.95 39.73 1.62
CA GLU A 332 -20.33 40.13 1.95
C GLU A 332 -21.39 39.01 1.78
N GLY A 333 -21.04 37.75 2.07
CA GLY A 333 -21.92 36.59 1.91
C GLY A 333 -22.16 36.15 0.44
N GLN A 334 -21.46 36.78 -0.51
CA GLN A 334 -21.31 36.29 -1.87
C GLN A 334 -20.05 35.43 -1.98
N TYR A 335 -20.10 34.42 -2.85
CA TYR A 335 -19.02 33.45 -3.02
C TYR A 335 -18.61 33.33 -4.49
N ALA A 336 -17.31 33.18 -4.71
CA ALA A 336 -16.73 32.84 -6.00
C ALA A 336 -15.93 31.54 -5.90
N ARG A 337 -15.97 30.72 -6.94
CA ARG A 337 -15.21 29.46 -7.08
C ARG A 337 -14.75 29.32 -8.52
N ALA A 338 -13.50 28.93 -8.73
CA ALA A 338 -12.99 28.53 -10.04
C ALA A 338 -12.10 27.29 -9.90
N LEU A 339 -12.12 26.40 -10.89
CA LEU A 339 -11.14 25.33 -11.04
C LEU A 339 -10.08 25.77 -12.05
N VAL A 340 -8.81 25.53 -11.73
CA VAL A 340 -7.66 25.93 -12.55
C VAL A 340 -6.73 24.73 -12.70
N GLU A 341 -6.38 24.40 -13.94
CA GLU A 341 -5.35 23.41 -14.24
C GLU A 341 -4.04 24.13 -14.60
N LEU A 342 -2.94 23.72 -13.96
CA LEU A 342 -1.62 24.30 -14.13
C LEU A 342 -0.64 23.24 -14.65
N GLY A 343 0.09 23.59 -15.70
CA GLY A 343 0.97 22.67 -16.43
C GLY A 343 1.70 23.41 -17.55
N LYS A 344 1.91 22.77 -18.71
CA LYS A 344 2.79 23.30 -19.78
C LYS A 344 2.39 24.66 -20.34
N THR A 345 1.09 24.98 -20.33
CA THR A 345 0.53 26.20 -20.91
C THR A 345 0.41 27.28 -19.83
N PRO A 346 0.87 28.53 -20.06
CA PRO A 346 0.61 29.62 -19.12
C PRO A 346 -0.88 29.79 -18.87
N SER A 347 -1.29 29.77 -17.60
CA SER A 347 -2.70 29.90 -17.22
C SER A 347 -3.23 31.30 -17.58
N SER A 348 -4.32 31.35 -18.34
CA SER A 348 -5.07 32.60 -18.57
C SER A 348 -5.48 33.25 -17.23
N PRO A 349 -5.41 34.59 -17.09
CA PRO A 349 -5.77 35.26 -15.83
C PRO A 349 -7.22 34.94 -15.40
N VAL A 350 -7.36 34.33 -14.22
CA VAL A 350 -8.64 33.79 -13.77
C VAL A 350 -9.54 34.93 -13.28
N THR A 351 -10.84 34.88 -13.59
CA THR A 351 -11.83 35.80 -13.01
C THR A 351 -12.72 35.01 -12.05
N LEU A 352 -12.77 35.47 -10.79
CA LEU A 352 -13.64 34.95 -9.73
C LEU A 352 -14.84 35.90 -9.57
N ASN A 353 -16.03 35.49 -10.02
CA ASN A 353 -17.25 36.28 -9.87
C ASN A 353 -17.98 35.90 -8.58
N LEU A 354 -18.11 36.87 -7.67
CA LEU A 354 -18.87 36.75 -6.44
C LEU A 354 -20.38 36.63 -6.77
N GLY A 355 -20.97 35.50 -6.39
CA GLY A 355 -22.37 35.14 -6.66
C GLY A 355 -22.54 33.89 -7.54
N GLU A 356 -21.49 33.42 -8.22
CA GLU A 356 -21.55 32.20 -9.06
C GLU A 356 -21.38 30.89 -8.26
N ALA A 357 -20.84 30.96 -7.04
CA ALA A 357 -20.74 29.82 -6.13
C ALA A 357 -21.74 29.93 -4.95
N LEU A 358 -22.02 28.80 -4.31
CA LEU A 358 -22.98 28.71 -3.21
C LEU A 358 -22.29 28.48 -1.87
N GLY A 359 -22.68 29.26 -0.87
CA GLY A 359 -22.58 28.85 0.53
C GLY A 359 -23.83 28.07 0.90
N VAL A 360 -23.65 26.87 1.46
CA VAL A 360 -24.72 26.11 2.13
C VAL A 360 -24.75 26.54 3.58
N GLU A 361 -25.88 27.02 4.03
CA GLU A 361 -26.18 27.30 5.42
C GLU A 361 -27.14 26.24 5.95
N GLY A 362 -27.21 26.06 7.26
CA GLY A 362 -28.05 25.00 7.78
C GLY A 362 -28.15 24.95 9.29
N ARG A 363 -28.88 23.95 9.78
CA ARG A 363 -28.99 23.63 11.21
C ARG A 363 -29.01 22.12 11.43
N VAL A 364 -28.18 21.65 12.35
CA VAL A 364 -28.28 20.31 12.92
C VAL A 364 -29.08 20.40 14.23
N ILE A 365 -30.10 19.56 14.35
CA ILE A 365 -30.92 19.38 15.55
C ILE A 365 -30.91 17.90 15.97
N ASP A 366 -31.39 17.62 17.18
CA ASP A 366 -31.62 16.25 17.65
C ASP A 366 -33.07 15.78 17.41
N ASP A 367 -33.32 14.51 17.69
CA ASP A 367 -34.64 13.86 17.72
C ASP A 367 -35.69 14.53 18.64
N GLN A 368 -35.29 15.46 19.52
CA GLN A 368 -36.16 16.26 20.40
C GLN A 368 -36.30 17.73 19.94
N GLY A 369 -35.64 18.12 18.85
CA GLY A 369 -35.66 19.47 18.29
C GLY A 369 -34.67 20.46 18.92
N ALA A 370 -33.81 20.02 19.84
CA ALA A 370 -32.73 20.84 20.40
C ALA A 370 -31.55 20.97 19.42
N PRO A 371 -30.80 22.09 19.42
CA PRO A 371 -29.67 22.26 18.51
C PRO A 371 -28.45 21.41 18.89
N VAL A 372 -27.80 20.80 17.90
CA VAL A 372 -26.53 20.09 18.09
C VAL A 372 -25.37 21.00 17.71
N ALA A 373 -24.60 21.44 18.71
CA ALA A 373 -23.39 22.25 18.53
C ALA A 373 -22.14 21.35 18.38
N LYS A 374 -21.12 21.83 17.67
CA LYS A 374 -19.90 21.10 17.29
C LYS A 374 -20.10 19.85 16.42
N ALA A 375 -21.31 19.58 15.92
CA ALA A 375 -21.52 18.57 14.91
C ALA A 375 -20.70 18.91 13.67
N ARG A 376 -19.94 17.92 13.19
CA ARG A 376 -19.13 18.00 11.99
C ARG A 376 -20.03 17.70 10.79
N VAL A 377 -19.95 18.53 9.75
CA VAL A 377 -20.78 18.42 8.55
C VAL A 377 -19.85 18.32 7.35
N LYS A 378 -19.73 17.10 6.80
CA LYS A 378 -18.99 16.80 5.58
C LYS A 378 -19.93 16.82 4.37
N LEU A 379 -19.44 17.37 3.26
CA LEU A 379 -20.14 17.45 1.98
C LEU A 379 -19.24 16.83 0.90
N ARG A 380 -19.75 15.87 0.11
CA ARG A 380 -19.01 15.25 -1.00
C ARG A 380 -19.80 15.31 -2.31
N SER A 381 -19.17 15.71 -3.41
CA SER A 381 -19.79 15.77 -4.74
C SER A 381 -20.19 14.37 -5.22
N THR A 382 -21.41 14.22 -5.77
CA THR A 382 -21.89 12.95 -6.34
C THR A 382 -21.46 12.75 -7.80
N ASP A 383 -20.86 13.77 -8.44
CA ASP A 383 -20.29 13.65 -9.77
C ASP A 383 -19.04 12.75 -9.74
N ARG A 384 -19.19 11.51 -10.20
CA ARG A 384 -18.11 10.51 -10.29
C ARG A 384 -16.93 10.94 -11.18
N SER A 385 -17.05 11.99 -11.99
CA SER A 385 -15.92 12.57 -12.72
C SER A 385 -15.04 13.48 -11.85
N ARG A 386 -15.59 14.04 -10.75
CA ARG A 386 -14.92 14.95 -9.81
C ARG A 386 -15.46 14.77 -8.39
N VAL A 387 -14.81 13.89 -7.63
CA VAL A 387 -15.00 13.79 -6.18
C VAL A 387 -14.37 15.03 -5.53
N GLU A 388 -15.22 15.97 -5.12
CA GLU A 388 -14.87 17.11 -4.26
C GLU A 388 -15.38 16.84 -2.85
N GLU A 389 -14.63 17.22 -1.81
CA GLU A 389 -15.03 17.09 -0.41
C GLU A 389 -14.77 18.39 0.38
N MET A 390 -15.63 18.68 1.36
CA MET A 390 -15.58 19.86 2.23
C MET A 390 -16.09 19.53 3.64
N GLU A 391 -15.57 20.18 4.67
CA GLU A 391 -16.00 20.01 6.07
C GLU A 391 -16.28 21.38 6.75
N THR A 392 -17.19 21.38 7.73
CA THR A 392 -17.42 22.50 8.67
C THR A 392 -17.95 21.99 10.02
N LEU A 393 -18.03 22.86 11.04
CA LEU A 393 -18.60 22.54 12.36
C LEU A 393 -19.83 23.42 12.67
N THR A 394 -20.79 22.89 13.44
CA THR A 394 -21.92 23.70 13.93
C THR A 394 -21.56 24.59 15.12
N GLY A 395 -22.11 25.80 15.15
CA GLY A 395 -22.05 26.74 16.27
C GLY A 395 -23.02 26.41 17.41
N PRO A 396 -23.02 27.20 18.51
CA PRO A 396 -23.80 26.92 19.72
C PRO A 396 -25.33 26.84 19.55
N ASP A 397 -25.89 27.45 18.49
CA ASP A 397 -27.31 27.39 18.16
C ASP A 397 -27.65 26.29 17.14
N GLY A 398 -26.69 25.40 16.84
CA GLY A 398 -26.79 24.28 15.91
C GLY A 398 -26.56 24.65 14.43
N ARG A 399 -26.26 25.93 14.11
CA ARG A 399 -26.06 26.35 12.72
C ARG A 399 -24.67 26.02 12.19
N TYR A 400 -24.59 25.67 10.91
CA TYR A 400 -23.32 25.59 10.18
C TYR A 400 -23.35 26.44 8.91
N ARG A 401 -22.16 26.66 8.34
CA ARG A 401 -21.91 27.27 7.03
C ARG A 401 -20.82 26.46 6.33
N ALA A 402 -21.12 25.91 5.16
CA ALA A 402 -20.22 25.11 4.33
C ALA A 402 -20.11 25.70 2.92
N GLY A 403 -18.98 25.49 2.25
CA GLY A 403 -18.71 25.97 0.90
C GLY A 403 -17.45 26.86 0.80
N PRO A 404 -17.23 27.50 -0.36
CA PRO A 404 -18.16 27.59 -1.47
C PRO A 404 -18.15 26.37 -2.40
N ILE A 405 -19.36 25.84 -2.68
CA ILE A 405 -19.59 24.73 -3.61
C ILE A 405 -20.11 25.21 -4.98
N ALA A 406 -20.05 24.32 -5.97
CA ALA A 406 -20.81 24.45 -7.21
C ALA A 406 -22.26 23.93 -7.04
N PRO A 407 -23.24 24.44 -7.80
CA PRO A 407 -24.54 23.78 -7.95
C PRO A 407 -24.38 22.38 -8.54
N GLY A 408 -25.07 21.38 -7.99
CA GLY A 408 -24.88 19.97 -8.32
C GLY A 408 -25.39 19.03 -7.22
N GLY A 409 -25.23 17.72 -7.39
CA GLY A 409 -25.52 16.73 -6.34
C GLY A 409 -24.39 16.67 -5.32
N TRP A 410 -24.74 16.68 -4.02
CA TRP A 410 -23.81 16.57 -2.91
C TRP A 410 -24.35 15.58 -1.87
N ASP A 411 -23.57 14.55 -1.58
CA ASP A 411 -23.69 13.70 -0.40
C ASP A 411 -23.42 14.53 0.86
N PHE A 412 -24.16 14.26 1.93
CA PHE A 412 -23.90 14.80 3.26
C PHE A 412 -23.64 13.68 4.28
N THR A 413 -22.59 13.84 5.10
CA THR A 413 -22.28 13.01 6.27
C THR A 413 -22.15 13.92 7.48
N ILE A 414 -22.93 13.66 8.54
CA ILE A 414 -22.93 14.48 9.76
C ILE A 414 -22.52 13.60 10.95
N GLU A 415 -21.52 14.06 11.71
CA GLU A 415 -20.89 13.32 12.82
C GLU A 415 -20.91 14.16 14.11
N ALA A 416 -21.28 13.59 15.27
CA ALA A 416 -21.35 14.38 16.52
C ALA A 416 -21.32 13.56 17.83
N ASP A 417 -20.47 13.98 18.78
CA ASP A 417 -20.40 13.47 20.16
C ASP A 417 -21.81 13.34 20.82
N GLY A 418 -22.19 12.14 21.26
CA GLY A 418 -23.49 11.87 21.88
C GLY A 418 -24.65 11.58 20.90
N TYR A 419 -24.36 11.38 19.62
CA TYR A 419 -25.36 11.12 18.57
C TYR A 419 -24.95 9.95 17.67
N VAL A 420 -25.93 9.35 16.99
CA VAL A 420 -25.66 8.34 15.96
C VAL A 420 -25.27 9.06 14.67
N ASP A 421 -24.03 8.86 14.23
CA ASP A 421 -23.50 9.47 13.02
C ASP A 421 -24.31 9.13 11.78
N MET A 422 -24.62 10.15 10.98
CA MET A 422 -25.35 10.03 9.72
C MET A 422 -24.36 9.65 8.60
N SER A 423 -23.81 8.43 8.68
CA SER A 423 -22.80 7.90 7.77
C SER A 423 -23.36 7.42 6.41
N SER A 424 -24.66 7.14 6.33
CA SER A 424 -25.36 6.92 5.06
C SER A 424 -25.54 8.25 4.32
N ALA A 425 -24.64 8.52 3.39
CA ALA A 425 -24.64 9.71 2.53
C ALA A 425 -26.04 10.03 1.95
N GLU A 426 -26.62 11.15 2.36
CA GLU A 426 -27.82 11.70 1.70
C GLU A 426 -27.40 12.59 0.52
N GLU A 427 -27.61 12.11 -0.73
CA GLU A 427 -27.50 12.98 -1.91
C GLU A 427 -28.59 14.06 -1.89
N ARG A 428 -28.16 15.32 -1.94
CA ARG A 428 -29.04 16.49 -2.09
C ARG A 428 -28.55 17.39 -3.21
N VAL A 429 -29.45 17.80 -4.12
CA VAL A 429 -29.12 18.68 -5.25
C VAL A 429 -29.11 20.14 -4.80
N MET A 430 -27.90 20.72 -4.73
CA MET A 430 -27.66 22.10 -4.33
C MET A 430 -27.87 23.06 -5.51
N SER A 431 -28.58 24.16 -5.24
CA SER A 431 -28.98 25.17 -6.22
C SER A 431 -29.10 26.55 -5.57
N SER A 432 -29.15 27.63 -6.37
CA SER A 432 -29.08 29.01 -5.87
C SER A 432 -30.22 29.41 -4.93
N ASN A 433 -31.35 28.69 -4.99
CA ASN A 433 -32.51 28.80 -4.10
C ASN A 433 -32.54 27.77 -2.95
N MET A 434 -31.75 26.68 -2.98
CA MET A 434 -31.71 25.64 -1.94
C MET A 434 -30.54 25.81 -0.96
N ARG A 435 -30.27 27.06 -0.56
CA ARG A 435 -29.14 27.43 0.31
C ARG A 435 -29.24 26.93 1.76
N SER A 436 -30.43 26.58 2.24
CA SER A 436 -30.66 26.12 3.62
C SER A 436 -30.85 24.60 3.63
N GLN A 437 -29.98 23.88 4.35
CA GLN A 437 -30.07 22.43 4.54
C GLN A 437 -30.09 22.09 6.02
N ASN A 438 -31.09 21.33 6.48
CA ASN A 438 -31.20 20.92 7.88
C ASN A 438 -31.01 19.41 8.01
N PHE A 439 -30.54 18.99 9.18
CA PHE A 439 -30.31 17.59 9.54
C PHE A 439 -30.82 17.33 10.96
N THR A 440 -31.30 16.12 11.19
CA THR A 440 -31.74 15.64 12.50
C THR A 440 -30.92 14.43 12.87
N LEU A 441 -30.21 14.47 13.99
CA LEU A 441 -29.46 13.32 14.51
C LEU A 441 -30.25 12.61 15.61
N THR A 442 -30.25 11.28 15.58
CA THR A 442 -30.73 10.46 16.69
C THR A 442 -29.70 10.52 17.83
N ARG A 443 -30.14 10.63 19.07
CA ARG A 443 -29.23 10.56 20.24
C ARG A 443 -28.63 9.16 20.37
N ALA A 444 -27.33 9.10 20.63
CA ALA A 444 -26.63 7.83 20.77
C ALA A 444 -27.03 7.10 22.06
N THR A 445 -26.82 5.78 22.05
CA THR A 445 -27.02 4.94 23.23
C THR A 445 -25.72 4.88 24.05
N SER A 446 -25.37 5.98 24.72
CA SER A 446 -24.05 6.12 25.35
C SER A 446 -23.79 5.12 26.49
N VAL A 447 -22.57 4.59 26.50
CA VAL A 447 -21.90 3.94 27.63
C VAL A 447 -20.99 4.99 28.28
N THR A 448 -21.20 5.25 29.58
CA THR A 448 -20.47 6.29 30.32
C THR A 448 -19.83 5.72 31.58
N GLY A 449 -18.63 6.16 31.90
CA GLY A 449 -17.84 5.55 32.97
C GLY A 449 -16.57 6.31 33.38
N ARG A 450 -15.72 5.64 34.15
CA ARG A 450 -14.40 6.12 34.58
C ARG A 450 -13.34 5.03 34.45
N VAL A 451 -12.14 5.42 34.00
CA VAL A 451 -10.92 4.62 34.08
C VAL A 451 -10.15 4.99 35.34
N VAL A 452 -9.79 4.00 36.15
CA VAL A 452 -9.06 4.18 37.41
C VAL A 452 -7.94 3.15 37.56
N ASP A 453 -6.95 3.42 38.41
CA ASP A 453 -6.00 2.39 38.84
C ASP A 453 -6.55 1.52 39.99
N GLY A 454 -5.83 0.46 40.35
CA GLY A 454 -6.16 -0.41 41.50
C GLY A 454 -6.18 0.26 42.88
N SER A 455 -5.86 1.56 42.99
CA SER A 455 -6.05 2.38 44.20
C SER A 455 -7.23 3.36 44.11
N GLY A 456 -7.99 3.32 43.01
CA GLY A 456 -9.14 4.19 42.75
C GLY A 456 -8.77 5.59 42.26
N ARG A 457 -7.50 5.84 41.88
CA ARG A 457 -7.09 7.13 41.29
C ARG A 457 -7.49 7.17 39.81
N PRO A 458 -8.01 8.29 39.30
CA PRO A 458 -8.37 8.41 37.89
C PRO A 458 -7.15 8.28 36.97
N LEU A 459 -7.37 7.67 35.80
CA LEU A 459 -6.35 7.51 34.76
C LEU A 459 -6.79 8.25 33.49
N ALA A 460 -6.02 9.25 33.10
CA ALA A 460 -6.23 10.03 31.88
C ALA A 460 -5.42 9.47 30.71
N GLY A 461 -5.91 9.70 29.48
CA GLY A 461 -5.22 9.32 28.24
C GLY A 461 -5.26 7.84 27.89
N ILE A 462 -6.06 7.04 28.60
CA ILE A 462 -6.27 5.63 28.26
C ILE A 462 -7.23 5.57 27.08
N ARG A 463 -6.82 4.89 26.00
CA ARG A 463 -7.72 4.56 24.89
C ARG A 463 -8.77 3.55 25.37
N VAL A 464 -10.04 3.88 25.13
CA VAL A 464 -11.19 3.02 25.43
C VAL A 464 -11.95 2.79 24.13
N ASP A 465 -12.19 1.53 23.77
CA ASP A 465 -12.83 1.14 22.50
C ASP A 465 -14.14 0.38 22.76
N LEU A 466 -15.14 0.58 21.90
CA LEU A 466 -16.43 -0.10 21.95
C LEU A 466 -16.57 -1.07 20.77
N HIS A 467 -16.62 -2.37 21.05
CA HIS A 467 -16.74 -3.43 20.04
C HIS A 467 -18.14 -4.04 20.05
N ARG A 468 -18.76 -4.20 18.87
CA ARG A 468 -19.91 -5.11 18.72
C ARG A 468 -19.46 -6.56 18.95
N PRO A 469 -20.30 -7.45 19.49
CA PRO A 469 -19.96 -8.85 19.71
C PRO A 469 -20.01 -9.66 18.39
N VAL A 470 -18.90 -9.68 17.65
CA VAL A 470 -18.70 -10.57 16.49
C VAL A 470 -18.28 -11.97 16.97
N GLN A 471 -18.56 -13.02 16.19
CA GLN A 471 -18.24 -14.42 16.51
C GLN A 471 -16.88 -14.91 15.96
N HIS A 472 -16.12 -14.05 15.28
CA HIS A 472 -14.79 -14.35 14.73
C HIS A 472 -13.79 -13.25 15.12
N ALA A 473 -12.51 -13.62 15.24
CA ALA A 473 -11.45 -12.75 15.74
C ALA A 473 -10.73 -11.92 14.66
N GLU A 474 -11.28 -11.86 13.44
CA GLU A 474 -10.67 -11.19 12.28
C GLU A 474 -11.36 -9.85 11.94
N ASP A 475 -12.58 -9.61 12.44
CA ASP A 475 -13.33 -8.35 12.28
C ASP A 475 -13.10 -7.42 13.50
N PHE A 476 -11.92 -6.79 13.61
CA PHE A 476 -11.49 -6.02 14.80
C PHE A 476 -11.62 -4.48 14.74
N GLU A 477 -12.27 -3.93 13.70
CA GLU A 477 -12.62 -2.50 13.65
C GLU A 477 -13.56 -2.13 14.83
N PRO A 478 -13.15 -1.24 15.75
CA PRO A 478 -14.02 -0.81 16.84
C PRO A 478 -15.16 0.05 16.28
N GLN A 479 -16.37 -0.09 16.84
CA GLN A 479 -17.52 0.72 16.43
C GLN A 479 -17.36 2.19 16.86
N GLU A 480 -16.69 2.43 18.00
CA GLU A 480 -16.45 3.75 18.56
C GLU A 480 -15.16 3.74 19.40
N SER A 481 -14.45 4.86 19.52
CA SER A 481 -13.14 4.93 20.17
C SER A 481 -12.90 6.28 20.84
N THR A 482 -12.59 6.28 22.12
CA THR A 482 -12.41 7.48 22.93
C THR A 482 -11.15 7.43 23.79
N TYR A 483 -10.83 8.53 24.47
CA TYR A 483 -9.76 8.61 25.48
C TYR A 483 -10.31 9.13 26.80
N SER A 484 -9.82 8.58 27.92
CA SER A 484 -10.23 9.03 29.25
C SER A 484 -9.72 10.44 29.59
N ALA A 485 -10.60 11.27 30.16
CA ALA A 485 -10.29 12.65 30.57
C ALA A 485 -9.40 12.72 31.82
N GLU A 486 -9.01 13.93 32.24
CA GLU A 486 -8.17 14.16 33.44
C GLU A 486 -8.74 13.54 34.73
N ASP A 487 -10.07 13.52 34.88
CA ASP A 487 -10.76 12.87 36.00
C ASP A 487 -11.09 11.38 35.75
N GLY A 488 -10.51 10.81 34.70
CA GLY A 488 -10.68 9.44 34.25
C GLY A 488 -12.00 9.18 33.52
N SER A 489 -12.91 10.16 33.40
CA SER A 489 -14.21 9.93 32.75
C SER A 489 -14.10 9.63 31.25
N PHE A 490 -15.01 8.80 30.74
CA PHE A 490 -15.13 8.48 29.32
C PHE A 490 -16.59 8.36 28.88
N VAL A 491 -16.83 8.57 27.58
CA VAL A 491 -18.11 8.39 26.89
C VAL A 491 -17.84 7.62 25.60
N LEU A 492 -18.58 6.53 25.39
CA LEU A 492 -18.57 5.72 24.18
C LEU A 492 -20.00 5.62 23.67
N ASP A 493 -20.24 5.97 22.40
CA ASP A 493 -21.57 6.05 21.83
C ASP A 493 -21.93 4.78 21.04
N ALA A 494 -23.01 4.10 21.46
CA ALA A 494 -23.51 2.93 20.75
C ALA A 494 -24.58 3.31 19.71
N THR A 495 -24.42 2.79 18.49
CA THR A 495 -25.37 2.98 17.39
C THR A 495 -26.75 2.37 17.65
N GLU A 496 -26.83 1.33 18.49
CA GLU A 496 -28.08 0.72 18.97
C GLU A 496 -27.95 0.20 20.40
N PRO A 497 -29.07 -0.01 21.15
CA PRO A 497 -29.04 -0.72 22.43
C PRO A 497 -28.76 -2.22 22.26
N GLY A 498 -27.87 -2.77 23.07
CA GLY A 498 -27.48 -4.19 22.99
C GLY A 498 -26.32 -4.53 23.93
N ASP A 499 -25.84 -5.78 23.87
CA ASP A 499 -24.62 -6.20 24.57
C ASP A 499 -23.39 -5.81 23.74
N TYR A 500 -22.41 -5.14 24.35
CA TYR A 500 -21.15 -4.72 23.74
C TYR A 500 -19.94 -5.23 24.53
N LYS A 501 -18.74 -5.12 23.96
CA LYS A 501 -17.47 -5.38 24.65
C LYS A 501 -16.66 -4.09 24.66
N VAL A 502 -16.44 -3.53 25.86
CA VAL A 502 -15.52 -2.40 26.05
C VAL A 502 -14.10 -2.94 26.23
N SER A 503 -13.10 -2.34 25.59
CA SER A 503 -11.69 -2.67 25.81
C SER A 503 -10.82 -1.47 26.11
N THR A 504 -9.69 -1.67 26.78
CA THR A 504 -8.64 -0.65 26.91
C THR A 504 -7.26 -1.25 26.67
N PHE A 505 -6.46 -0.61 25.83
CA PHE A 505 -5.07 -0.99 25.56
C PHE A 505 -4.10 0.11 26.01
N SER A 506 -2.98 -0.28 26.60
CA SER A 506 -1.91 0.65 27.04
C SER A 506 -0.58 -0.10 27.17
N GLU A 507 0.53 0.60 26.94
CA GLU A 507 1.86 0.08 27.31
C GLU A 507 2.11 0.07 28.83
N ARG A 508 1.28 0.81 29.61
CA ARG A 508 1.46 1.01 31.06
C ARG A 508 0.63 0.07 31.94
N PHE A 509 -0.40 -0.56 31.40
CA PHE A 509 -1.38 -1.37 32.15
C PHE A 509 -1.71 -2.68 31.43
N ILE A 510 -2.18 -3.67 32.17
CA ILE A 510 -2.71 -4.93 31.61
C ILE A 510 -3.96 -4.61 30.76
N PRO A 511 -4.06 -5.11 29.51
CA PRO A 511 -5.26 -4.94 28.70
C PRO A 511 -6.52 -5.44 29.40
N LEU A 512 -7.56 -4.61 29.45
CA LEU A 512 -8.84 -4.92 30.07
C LEU A 512 -9.90 -5.12 28.99
N PHE A 513 -10.75 -6.13 29.19
CA PHE A 513 -11.94 -6.39 28.38
C PHE A 513 -13.15 -6.54 29.32
N LEU A 514 -14.18 -5.73 29.12
CA LEU A 514 -15.39 -5.72 29.94
C LEU A 514 -16.65 -5.83 29.06
N PRO A 515 -17.37 -6.97 29.09
CA PRO A 515 -18.73 -7.06 28.55
C PRO A 515 -19.62 -6.01 29.23
N THR A 516 -20.22 -5.12 28.44
CA THR A 516 -20.92 -3.93 28.90
C THR A 516 -22.16 -3.72 28.04
N PRO A 517 -23.38 -3.64 28.61
CA PRO A 517 -24.57 -3.31 27.83
C PRO A 517 -24.60 -1.83 27.46
N ALA A 518 -25.21 -1.51 26.32
CA ALA A 518 -25.56 -0.16 25.92
C ALA A 518 -27.09 0.04 26.07
N PRO A 519 -27.57 1.09 26.78
CA PRO A 519 -26.79 2.12 27.47
C PRO A 519 -26.31 1.66 28.85
N ALA A 520 -25.18 2.20 29.30
CA ALA A 520 -24.68 2.01 30.66
C ALA A 520 -24.14 3.31 31.26
N LYS A 521 -24.16 3.37 32.59
CA LYS A 521 -23.65 4.50 33.38
C LYS A 521 -22.78 4.00 34.51
N ASP A 522 -21.87 4.87 34.95
CA ASP A 522 -20.94 4.63 36.06
C ASP A 522 -20.08 3.37 35.87
N VAL A 523 -19.78 3.00 34.62
CA VAL A 523 -18.93 1.85 34.26
C VAL A 523 -17.50 2.09 34.76
N LEU A 524 -17.02 1.22 35.65
CA LEU A 524 -15.70 1.39 36.27
C LEU A 524 -14.66 0.46 35.64
N LEU A 525 -13.76 1.03 34.84
CA LEU A 525 -12.64 0.33 34.23
C LEU A 525 -11.41 0.44 35.14
N THR A 526 -11.24 -0.56 36.01
CA THR A 526 -10.11 -0.62 36.95
C THR A 526 -8.90 -1.30 36.32
N LEU A 527 -7.86 -0.53 36.01
CA LEU A 527 -6.64 -1.02 35.39
C LEU A 527 -5.59 -1.44 36.42
N SER A 528 -4.98 -2.59 36.16
CA SER A 528 -3.84 -3.11 36.92
C SER A 528 -2.53 -2.79 36.19
N ALA A 529 -1.56 -2.20 36.88
CA ALA A 529 -0.26 -1.85 36.30
C ALA A 529 0.61 -3.08 35.97
N GLY A 530 0.30 -4.23 36.57
CA GLY A 530 0.99 -5.50 36.36
C GLY A 530 2.46 -5.47 36.77
N GLY A 531 3.23 -6.41 36.22
CA GLY A 531 4.68 -6.36 36.24
C GLY A 531 5.25 -5.49 35.13
N THR A 532 6.56 -5.25 35.21
CA THR A 532 7.36 -4.59 34.18
C THR A 532 8.49 -5.53 33.76
N VAL A 533 8.72 -5.65 32.46
CA VAL A 533 9.88 -6.33 31.89
C VAL A 533 10.86 -5.28 31.39
N GLU A 534 12.05 -5.24 31.97
CA GLU A 534 13.19 -4.49 31.45
C GLU A 534 14.19 -5.46 30.84
N GLY A 535 14.69 -5.18 29.65
CA GLY A 535 15.65 -6.07 29.00
C GLY A 535 16.70 -5.37 28.18
N THR A 536 17.77 -6.10 27.88
CA THR A 536 18.86 -5.66 27.01
C THR A 536 19.15 -6.73 25.96
N VAL A 537 19.26 -6.33 24.70
CA VAL A 537 19.69 -7.17 23.58
C VAL A 537 21.15 -6.85 23.27
N LEU A 538 21.97 -7.89 23.19
CA LEU A 538 23.41 -7.80 22.96
C LEU A 538 23.84 -8.76 21.84
N ASP A 539 24.96 -8.46 21.16
CA ASP A 539 25.62 -9.43 20.28
C ASP A 539 26.41 -10.49 21.08
N ALA A 540 26.97 -11.49 20.39
CA ALA A 540 27.80 -12.52 21.00
C ALA A 540 29.06 -11.97 21.71
N ARG A 541 29.52 -10.76 21.36
CA ARG A 541 30.65 -10.05 21.96
C ARG A 541 30.23 -9.17 23.15
N GLY A 542 28.94 -9.11 23.48
CA GLY A 542 28.38 -8.31 24.56
C GLY A 542 28.16 -6.84 24.21
N GLN A 543 28.18 -6.46 22.93
CA GLN A 543 27.88 -5.09 22.50
C GLN A 543 26.36 -4.85 22.41
N PRO A 544 25.86 -3.67 22.83
CA PRO A 544 24.48 -3.21 22.59
C PRO A 544 23.99 -3.44 21.16
N MET A 545 22.80 -4.03 21.02
CA MET A 545 22.18 -4.33 19.73
C MET A 545 20.86 -3.57 19.55
N PRO A 546 20.87 -2.42 18.86
CA PRO A 546 19.71 -1.56 18.73
C PRO A 546 18.81 -1.94 17.54
N ARG A 547 17.62 -1.30 17.49
CA ARG A 547 16.63 -1.41 16.40
C ARG A 547 16.00 -2.82 16.22
N PHE A 548 15.91 -3.63 17.28
CA PHE A 548 15.04 -4.81 17.31
C PHE A 548 13.61 -4.39 17.70
N HIS A 549 12.62 -4.89 16.96
CA HIS A 549 11.24 -4.93 17.44
C HIS A 549 11.14 -6.06 18.49
N VAL A 550 10.39 -5.86 19.57
CA VAL A 550 10.34 -6.80 20.70
C VAL A 550 8.89 -7.09 21.08
N MET A 551 8.61 -8.38 21.33
CA MET A 551 7.27 -8.90 21.58
C MET A 551 7.31 -9.91 22.73
N LEU A 552 6.27 -9.95 23.57
CA LEU A 552 6.17 -10.87 24.71
C LEU A 552 4.97 -11.81 24.53
N GLY A 553 5.22 -13.03 24.03
CA GLY A 553 4.21 -14.08 23.93
C GLY A 553 4.05 -14.83 25.27
N ARG A 554 2.81 -15.11 25.69
CA ARG A 554 2.53 -15.80 26.96
C ARG A 554 2.62 -17.33 26.78
N VAL A 555 3.44 -18.00 27.60
CA VAL A 555 3.76 -19.44 27.45
C VAL A 555 2.84 -20.35 28.28
N ASP A 556 2.19 -19.79 29.32
CA ASP A 556 1.34 -20.56 30.25
C ASP A 556 -0.18 -20.38 30.05
N ALA A 557 -0.60 -19.88 28.88
CA ALA A 557 -2.01 -19.64 28.54
C ALA A 557 -2.72 -20.84 27.86
N GLY A 558 -1.99 -21.71 27.16
CA GLY A 558 -2.61 -22.74 26.31
C GLY A 558 -3.29 -22.11 25.09
N ASP A 559 -4.42 -22.67 24.66
CA ASP A 559 -5.17 -22.21 23.48
C ASP A 559 -5.85 -20.84 23.72
N ASP A 560 -6.05 -20.42 24.98
CA ASP A 560 -6.51 -19.07 25.37
C ASP A 560 -5.36 -18.02 25.36
N ALA A 561 -4.40 -18.16 24.43
CA ALA A 561 -3.29 -17.24 24.28
C ALA A 561 -3.79 -15.85 23.84
N GLN A 562 -3.53 -14.82 24.67
CA GLN A 562 -3.68 -13.43 24.24
C GLN A 562 -2.60 -13.07 23.22
N GLU A 563 -2.95 -12.15 22.31
CA GLU A 563 -2.01 -11.53 21.37
C GLU A 563 -0.68 -11.13 22.03
N PRO A 564 0.48 -11.32 21.36
CA PRO A 564 1.77 -10.96 21.92
C PRO A 564 1.80 -9.50 22.37
N LEU A 565 2.27 -9.23 23.58
CA LEU A 565 2.43 -7.85 24.04
C LEU A 565 3.64 -7.24 23.31
N GLU A 566 3.37 -6.50 22.24
CA GLU A 566 4.35 -5.61 21.63
C GLU A 566 4.87 -4.57 22.63
N THR A 567 6.07 -4.08 22.37
CA THR A 567 6.69 -2.94 23.04
C THR A 567 7.44 -2.11 22.01
N MET A 568 7.58 -0.80 22.27
CA MET A 568 8.61 -0.01 21.61
C MET A 568 9.96 -0.77 21.62
N GLY A 569 10.59 -0.83 20.44
CA GLY A 569 11.79 -1.62 20.20
C GLY A 569 13.03 -1.13 20.94
N THR A 570 14.11 -1.91 20.88
CA THR A 570 15.36 -1.61 21.59
C THR A 570 15.97 -0.27 21.18
N ASP A 571 16.30 0.55 22.18
CA ASP A 571 17.03 1.81 22.03
C ASP A 571 18.47 1.60 21.54
N ASP A 572 19.23 2.70 21.39
CA ASP A 572 20.61 2.67 20.91
C ASP A 572 21.61 2.04 21.90
N GLN A 573 21.22 1.80 23.15
CA GLN A 573 21.96 0.99 24.14
C GLN A 573 21.45 -0.46 24.20
N GLY A 574 20.58 -0.86 23.25
CA GLY A 574 20.00 -2.21 23.16
C GLY A 574 18.92 -2.47 24.20
N VAL A 575 18.46 -1.45 24.94
CA VAL A 575 17.52 -1.59 26.07
C VAL A 575 16.08 -1.46 25.59
N PHE A 576 15.18 -2.28 26.13
CA PHE A 576 13.74 -2.16 25.97
C PHE A 576 13.03 -2.26 27.32
N ARG A 577 11.80 -1.75 27.41
CA ARG A 577 10.99 -1.76 28.64
C ARG A 577 9.49 -1.85 28.33
N ARG A 578 8.86 -2.96 28.72
CA ARG A 578 7.40 -3.14 28.64
C ARG A 578 6.79 -3.13 30.04
N GLN A 579 5.85 -2.22 30.30
CA GLN A 579 5.04 -2.21 31.52
C GLN A 579 3.67 -2.89 31.24
N GLY A 580 2.77 -2.95 32.22
CA GLY A 580 1.43 -3.51 31.98
C GLY A 580 1.41 -5.02 31.71
N VAL A 581 2.44 -5.77 32.11
CA VAL A 581 2.52 -7.20 31.80
C VAL A 581 1.82 -8.00 32.91
N ALA A 582 0.90 -8.90 32.53
CA ALA A 582 0.19 -9.71 33.51
C ALA A 582 1.13 -10.72 34.22
N PRO A 583 0.80 -11.19 35.44
CA PRO A 583 1.58 -12.24 36.07
C PRO A 583 1.51 -13.56 35.30
N GLY A 584 2.67 -14.17 35.03
CA GLY A 584 2.81 -15.37 34.20
C GLY A 584 4.20 -15.56 33.63
N ARG A 585 4.39 -16.64 32.87
CA ARG A 585 5.63 -16.93 32.13
C ARG A 585 5.50 -16.49 30.67
N TYR A 586 6.47 -15.70 30.23
CA TYR A 586 6.51 -15.13 28.88
C TYR A 586 7.77 -15.57 28.15
N ARG A 587 7.64 -15.80 26.85
CA ARG A 587 8.77 -15.90 25.92
C ARG A 587 8.84 -14.57 25.19
N ILE A 588 9.98 -13.92 25.32
CA ILE A 588 10.28 -12.66 24.67
C ILE A 588 10.96 -12.99 23.35
N PHE A 589 10.49 -12.38 22.27
CA PHE A 589 11.13 -12.42 20.97
C PHE A 589 11.64 -11.02 20.65
N ALA A 590 12.91 -10.92 20.26
CA ALA A 590 13.48 -9.73 19.62
C ALA A 590 13.77 -10.07 18.16
N LEU A 591 13.15 -9.35 17.22
CA LEU A 591 13.31 -9.55 15.77
C LEU A 591 13.87 -8.29 15.12
N ARG A 592 14.82 -8.45 14.19
CA ARG A 592 15.29 -7.36 13.32
C ARG A 592 15.51 -7.86 11.89
N ALA A 593 14.74 -7.31 10.95
CA ALA A 593 14.89 -7.66 9.54
C ALA A 593 16.28 -7.32 8.99
N SER A 594 16.83 -8.16 8.11
CA SER A 594 18.05 -7.85 7.36
C SER A 594 18.09 -8.58 6.00
N PRO A 595 18.83 -8.09 4.99
CA PRO A 595 18.83 -8.68 3.64
C PRO A 595 19.29 -10.15 3.57
N SER A 596 20.26 -10.55 4.40
CA SER A 596 20.76 -11.93 4.43
C SER A 596 19.77 -12.90 5.06
N VAL A 597 19.37 -12.59 6.30
CA VAL A 597 18.37 -13.30 7.11
C VAL A 597 17.88 -12.34 8.19
N ASP A 598 16.66 -12.55 8.69
CA ASP A 598 16.15 -11.77 9.81
C ASP A 598 16.76 -12.27 11.12
N ARG A 599 17.34 -11.35 11.90
CA ARG A 599 18.10 -11.65 13.11
C ARG A 599 17.14 -11.79 14.29
N LYS A 600 17.39 -12.77 15.15
CA LYS A 600 16.50 -13.12 16.26
C LYS A 600 17.27 -13.29 17.57
N ALA A 601 16.71 -12.79 18.66
CA ALA A 601 17.04 -13.30 19.99
C ALA A 601 15.75 -13.67 20.74
N GLU A 602 15.86 -14.60 21.68
CA GLU A 602 14.75 -14.96 22.56
C GLU A 602 15.23 -15.28 23.97
N ALA A 603 14.33 -15.12 24.94
CA ALA A 603 14.52 -15.54 26.33
C ALA A 603 13.15 -15.79 26.99
N GLU A 604 13.12 -16.60 28.04
CA GLU A 604 11.93 -16.75 28.88
C GLU A 604 12.08 -15.95 30.19
N VAL A 605 10.97 -15.38 30.66
CA VAL A 605 10.90 -14.57 31.87
C VAL A 605 9.66 -14.91 32.68
N GLU A 606 9.80 -14.97 34.01
CA GLU A 606 8.67 -15.05 34.93
C GLU A 606 8.32 -13.63 35.41
N VAL A 607 7.11 -13.17 35.08
CA VAL A 607 6.59 -11.87 35.50
C VAL A 607 5.70 -12.06 36.72
N ARG A 608 5.92 -11.25 37.75
CA ARG A 608 5.14 -11.20 38.99
C ARG A 608 4.48 -9.84 39.13
N ASP A 609 3.34 -9.80 39.83
CA ASP A 609 2.57 -8.57 39.99
C ASP A 609 3.38 -7.46 40.68
N GLY A 610 3.29 -6.24 40.17
CA GLY A 610 4.06 -5.07 40.61
C GLY A 610 5.59 -5.16 40.47
N ALA A 611 6.15 -6.28 39.98
CA ALA A 611 7.59 -6.53 40.00
C ALA A 611 8.29 -6.11 38.70
N VAL A 612 9.55 -5.68 38.81
CA VAL A 612 10.43 -5.49 37.65
C VAL A 612 11.21 -6.77 37.40
N ALA A 613 10.82 -7.52 36.37
CA ALA A 613 11.59 -8.64 35.86
C ALA A 613 12.68 -8.12 34.90
N LYS A 614 13.91 -8.61 35.06
CA LYS A 614 15.06 -8.19 34.23
C LYS A 614 15.57 -9.36 33.38
N VAL A 615 15.84 -9.09 32.10
CA VAL A 615 16.28 -10.09 31.12
C VAL A 615 17.49 -9.59 30.32
N THR A 616 18.32 -10.51 29.84
CA THR A 616 19.39 -10.19 28.88
C THR A 616 19.36 -11.20 27.76
N MET A 617 18.99 -10.75 26.57
CA MET A 617 19.00 -11.56 25.35
C MET A 617 20.35 -11.37 24.66
N ARG A 618 20.99 -12.47 24.26
CA ARG A 618 22.23 -12.46 23.48
C ARG A 618 21.99 -13.19 22.17
N LEU A 619 22.39 -12.56 21.07
CA LEU A 619 22.39 -13.24 19.78
C LEU A 619 23.51 -14.28 19.74
N PRO A 620 23.33 -15.44 19.08
CA PRO A 620 24.37 -16.45 18.90
C PRO A 620 25.60 -15.92 18.14
N GLU A 621 26.67 -16.72 18.07
CA GLU A 621 27.82 -16.40 17.22
C GLU A 621 27.42 -16.40 15.73
N GLU A 622 27.36 -15.20 15.16
CA GLU A 622 26.98 -14.94 13.77
C GLU A 622 28.01 -15.48 12.78
N ARG A 623 27.54 -16.31 11.84
CA ARG A 623 28.35 -16.85 10.75
C ARG A 623 28.06 -16.14 9.43
N SER A 624 28.97 -16.30 8.49
CA SER A 624 28.80 -15.85 7.11
C SER A 624 29.01 -17.03 6.14
N VAL A 625 28.28 -17.02 5.03
CA VAL A 625 28.37 -18.03 3.97
C VAL A 625 28.66 -17.31 2.66
N GLU A 626 29.76 -17.65 2.01
CA GLU A 626 30.02 -17.17 0.65
C GLU A 626 29.09 -17.90 -0.32
N VAL A 627 28.43 -17.13 -1.19
CA VAL A 627 27.55 -17.66 -2.22
C VAL A 627 28.17 -17.40 -3.59
N LEU A 628 28.13 -18.42 -4.46
CA LEU A 628 28.44 -18.30 -5.88
C LEU A 628 27.25 -18.72 -6.73
N VAL A 629 26.63 -17.79 -7.45
CA VAL A 629 25.55 -18.06 -8.41
C VAL A 629 26.12 -18.08 -9.83
N VAL A 630 25.91 -19.20 -10.53
CA VAL A 630 26.37 -19.40 -11.91
C VAL A 630 25.27 -19.99 -12.80
N ASP A 631 25.42 -19.83 -14.11
CA ASP A 631 24.53 -20.45 -15.09
C ASP A 631 24.75 -21.97 -15.23
N THR A 632 23.96 -22.62 -16.08
CA THR A 632 24.08 -24.06 -16.39
C THR A 632 25.40 -24.48 -17.06
N SER A 633 26.20 -23.52 -17.52
CA SER A 633 27.52 -23.69 -18.17
C SER A 633 28.68 -23.42 -17.21
N GLY A 634 28.42 -22.73 -16.09
CA GLY A 634 29.42 -22.31 -15.09
C GLY A 634 29.79 -20.81 -15.12
N ASN A 635 29.15 -19.99 -15.96
CA ASN A 635 29.41 -18.56 -16.03
C ASN A 635 28.76 -17.82 -14.82
N PRO A 636 29.40 -16.80 -14.24
CA PRO A 636 28.81 -15.93 -13.21
C PRO A 636 27.43 -15.34 -13.56
N VAL A 637 26.55 -15.24 -12.55
CA VAL A 637 25.26 -14.52 -12.66
C VAL A 637 25.26 -13.31 -11.72
N GLU A 638 25.45 -12.12 -12.28
CA GLU A 638 25.39 -10.82 -11.58
C GLU A 638 23.95 -10.44 -11.19
N LYS A 639 23.76 -9.76 -10.05
CA LYS A 639 22.46 -9.26 -9.53
C LYS A 639 21.39 -10.37 -9.45
N ALA A 640 21.78 -11.57 -9.01
CA ALA A 640 20.87 -12.55 -8.43
C ALA A 640 20.70 -12.20 -6.95
N LEU A 641 19.47 -12.27 -6.44
CA LEU A 641 19.14 -11.96 -5.05
C LEU A 641 19.11 -13.24 -4.24
N VAL A 642 19.95 -13.35 -3.22
CA VAL A 642 20.08 -14.56 -2.39
C VAL A 642 19.67 -14.26 -0.95
N ARG A 643 18.87 -15.14 -0.35
CA ARG A 643 18.36 -14.97 1.02
C ARG A 643 18.33 -16.30 1.76
N ALA A 644 18.76 -16.28 3.02
CA ALA A 644 18.58 -17.40 3.95
C ALA A 644 17.30 -17.21 4.78
N ARG A 645 16.64 -18.32 5.10
CA ARG A 645 15.67 -18.43 6.22
C ARG A 645 16.02 -19.68 7.05
N PRO A 646 15.88 -19.66 8.39
CA PRO A 646 16.11 -20.85 9.22
C PRO A 646 15.26 -22.05 8.79
N LEU A 647 15.70 -23.24 9.19
CA LEU A 647 14.92 -24.49 9.09
C LEU A 647 14.18 -24.83 10.39
N ASP A 648 14.60 -24.26 11.51
CA ASP A 648 13.91 -24.42 12.79
C ASP A 648 12.53 -23.76 12.72
N PRO A 649 11.43 -24.46 13.04
CA PRO A 649 10.09 -23.86 13.06
C PRO A 649 9.99 -22.89 14.25
N THR A 650 10.20 -21.61 13.98
CA THR A 650 9.58 -20.57 14.80
C THR A 650 8.05 -20.65 14.66
N PRO A 651 7.28 -20.10 15.61
CA PRO A 651 5.83 -19.92 15.43
C PRO A 651 5.54 -18.92 14.28
N GLU A 652 5.65 -19.37 13.02
CA GLU A 652 5.48 -18.55 11.80
C GLU A 652 4.01 -18.16 11.54
N GLU A 653 3.04 -18.69 12.30
CA GLU A 653 1.59 -18.52 12.04
C GLU A 653 1.01 -17.15 12.45
N TYR A 654 1.67 -16.38 13.32
CA TYR A 654 1.12 -15.12 13.87
C TYR A 654 1.42 -13.83 13.08
N HIS A 655 2.42 -13.81 12.19
CA HIS A 655 3.00 -12.55 11.68
C HIS A 655 3.20 -12.48 10.15
N SER A 656 2.16 -12.84 9.40
CA SER A 656 2.15 -12.74 7.92
C SER A 656 2.42 -11.33 7.39
N GLU A 657 1.95 -10.28 8.08
CA GLU A 657 1.96 -8.90 7.57
C GLU A 657 3.34 -8.20 7.65
N MET A 658 4.22 -8.57 8.58
CA MET A 658 5.54 -7.92 8.71
C MET A 658 6.56 -8.38 7.64
N HIS A 659 6.25 -9.38 6.82
CA HIS A 659 7.22 -9.99 5.90
C HIS A 659 7.37 -9.28 4.54
N HIS A 660 7.63 -7.97 4.57
CA HIS A 660 7.85 -7.13 3.37
C HIS A 660 9.22 -6.42 3.31
N PHE A 661 10.09 -6.56 4.33
CA PHE A 661 11.21 -5.63 4.55
C PHE A 661 12.56 -5.93 3.88
N SER A 662 12.77 -7.07 3.18
CA SER A 662 13.98 -7.21 2.34
C SER A 662 13.87 -8.26 1.21
N SER A 663 14.63 -8.02 0.13
CA SER A 663 14.60 -8.79 -1.12
C SER A 663 15.69 -9.85 -1.27
N GLY A 664 16.63 -9.96 -0.31
CA GLY A 664 17.86 -10.75 -0.45
C GLY A 664 19.08 -9.88 -0.78
N VAL A 665 20.28 -10.48 -0.70
CA VAL A 665 21.58 -9.87 -1.04
C VAL A 665 21.87 -10.05 -2.52
N SER A 666 22.21 -8.97 -3.23
CA SER A 666 22.60 -9.01 -4.65
C SER A 666 24.01 -9.59 -4.89
N THR A 667 24.18 -10.41 -5.93
CA THR A 667 25.50 -10.88 -6.39
C THR A 667 26.28 -9.86 -7.22
N ASP A 668 27.60 -9.86 -7.05
CA ASP A 668 28.55 -9.06 -7.81
C ASP A 668 28.77 -9.57 -9.26
N ALA A 669 29.62 -8.89 -10.03
CA ALA A 669 29.97 -9.27 -11.41
C ALA A 669 30.68 -10.63 -11.53
N ASN A 670 31.19 -11.19 -10.44
CA ASN A 670 31.76 -12.54 -10.35
C ASN A 670 30.73 -13.57 -9.88
N GLY A 671 29.45 -13.19 -9.76
CA GLY A 671 28.35 -14.04 -9.29
C GLY A 671 28.38 -14.28 -7.79
N ARG A 672 29.14 -13.49 -7.02
CA ARG A 672 29.40 -13.71 -5.60
C ARG A 672 28.55 -12.82 -4.72
N ALA A 673 28.03 -13.39 -3.65
CA ALA A 673 27.42 -12.68 -2.53
C ALA A 673 27.94 -13.25 -1.20
N VAL A 674 27.71 -12.57 -0.09
CA VAL A 674 27.97 -13.10 1.26
C VAL A 674 26.68 -12.97 2.05
N LEU A 675 26.13 -14.09 2.50
CA LEU A 675 25.04 -14.10 3.47
C LEU A 675 25.66 -13.99 4.86
N ARG A 676 25.22 -13.02 5.67
CA ARG A 676 25.72 -12.73 7.02
C ARG A 676 24.64 -13.00 8.08
N HIS A 677 25.06 -13.02 9.34
CA HIS A 677 24.19 -13.20 10.52
C HIS A 677 23.50 -14.56 10.60
N LEU A 678 24.16 -15.63 10.14
CA LEU A 678 23.64 -17.00 10.27
C LEU A 678 23.95 -17.54 11.67
N GLU A 679 22.89 -17.70 12.46
CA GLU A 679 22.88 -18.04 13.90
C GLU A 679 22.34 -19.46 14.18
N ALA A 680 21.36 -19.93 13.39
CA ALA A 680 20.65 -21.20 13.54
C ALA A 680 21.41 -22.41 12.96
N THR A 681 20.95 -23.63 13.27
CA THR A 681 21.69 -24.88 12.93
C THR A 681 21.63 -25.26 11.44
N GLY A 682 20.61 -24.81 10.70
CA GLY A 682 20.47 -25.05 9.28
C GLY A 682 19.50 -24.08 8.60
N TYR A 683 19.63 -23.95 7.28
CA TYR A 683 18.92 -22.93 6.49
C TYR A 683 18.33 -23.46 5.18
N ARG A 684 17.16 -22.94 4.80
CA ARG A 684 16.67 -22.90 3.42
C ARG A 684 17.20 -21.61 2.78
N LEU A 685 17.91 -21.72 1.66
CA LEU A 685 18.42 -20.60 0.89
C LEU A 685 17.65 -20.48 -0.43
N ALA A 686 17.04 -19.32 -0.66
CA ALA A 686 16.45 -18.97 -1.94
C ALA A 686 17.45 -18.14 -2.76
N ALA A 687 17.53 -18.38 -4.06
CA ALA A 687 18.25 -17.53 -5.01
C ALA A 687 17.31 -17.18 -6.17
N THR A 688 16.96 -15.90 -6.31
CA THR A 688 16.01 -15.43 -7.32
C THR A 688 16.70 -14.51 -8.32
N LYS A 689 16.33 -14.64 -9.59
CA LYS A 689 16.80 -13.80 -10.68
C LYS A 689 15.74 -13.77 -11.76
N LEU A 690 15.32 -12.58 -12.18
CA LEU A 690 14.33 -12.44 -13.25
C LEU A 690 14.82 -13.18 -14.51
N GLY A 691 13.94 -14.00 -15.11
CA GLY A 691 14.28 -14.79 -16.28
C GLY A 691 15.18 -16.00 -16.05
N HIS A 692 15.27 -16.51 -14.81
CA HIS A 692 16.04 -17.70 -14.46
C HIS A 692 15.29 -18.57 -13.44
N THR A 693 15.39 -19.89 -13.58
CA THR A 693 14.95 -20.89 -12.58
C THR A 693 16.18 -21.37 -11.81
N LEU A 694 16.07 -21.56 -10.49
CA LEU A 694 17.12 -22.24 -9.71
C LEU A 694 17.07 -23.75 -10.00
N LEU A 695 18.23 -24.40 -10.09
CA LEU A 695 18.37 -25.86 -10.17
C LEU A 695 19.02 -26.40 -8.87
N PRO A 696 18.25 -26.70 -7.81
CA PRO A 696 18.79 -27.21 -6.55
C PRO A 696 19.58 -28.51 -6.73
N GLU A 697 19.16 -29.36 -7.67
CA GLU A 697 19.78 -30.65 -7.99
C GLU A 697 21.16 -30.53 -8.67
N ARG A 698 21.47 -29.36 -9.24
CA ARG A 698 22.81 -29.02 -9.78
C ARG A 698 23.61 -28.06 -8.90
N SER A 699 23.02 -27.65 -7.78
CA SER A 699 23.62 -26.76 -6.78
C SER A 699 24.35 -27.58 -5.70
N THR A 700 25.21 -26.93 -4.91
CA THR A 700 26.00 -27.60 -3.86
C THR A 700 26.03 -26.78 -2.57
N PRO A 701 25.85 -27.37 -1.37
CA PRO A 701 25.67 -28.81 -1.09
C PRO A 701 24.37 -29.39 -1.67
N SER A 702 24.35 -30.70 -1.93
CA SER A 702 23.25 -31.35 -2.67
C SER A 702 21.98 -31.49 -1.82
N SER A 703 20.81 -31.20 -2.41
CA SER A 703 19.52 -31.16 -1.73
C SER A 703 18.76 -32.50 -1.75
N SER A 704 18.45 -33.07 -0.58
CA SER A 704 17.46 -34.16 -0.38
C SER A 704 17.22 -34.49 1.10
N PRO A 705 16.14 -35.19 1.49
CA PRO A 705 15.02 -35.68 0.65
C PRO A 705 13.61 -35.30 1.17
N SER A 706 12.70 -34.89 0.27
CA SER A 706 11.24 -35.21 0.28
C SER A 706 10.41 -34.27 -0.61
N ALA A 707 10.69 -32.96 -0.57
CA ALA A 707 9.91 -31.95 -1.27
C ALA A 707 10.23 -31.89 -2.78
N THR A 708 9.52 -32.66 -3.59
CA THR A 708 9.50 -32.48 -5.06
C THR A 708 8.81 -31.16 -5.41
N GLY A 709 9.58 -30.10 -5.61
CA GLY A 709 9.08 -28.78 -6.05
C GLY A 709 9.52 -27.56 -5.23
N SER A 710 10.52 -27.67 -4.34
CA SER A 710 11.02 -26.51 -3.58
C SER A 710 12.18 -25.79 -4.30
N ASP A 711 12.01 -24.52 -4.67
CA ASP A 711 13.05 -23.63 -5.25
C ASP A 711 14.13 -23.18 -4.25
N ASN A 712 14.61 -24.08 -3.39
CA ASN A 712 15.51 -23.76 -2.27
C ASN A 712 16.68 -24.74 -2.16
N LEU A 713 17.85 -24.21 -1.81
CA LEU A 713 19.04 -24.98 -1.43
C LEU A 713 19.10 -25.13 0.09
N PHE A 714 19.44 -26.30 0.61
CA PHE A 714 19.48 -26.56 2.06
C PHE A 714 20.94 -26.63 2.53
N ILE A 715 21.29 -25.87 3.58
CA ILE A 715 22.65 -25.85 4.16
C ILE A 715 22.64 -26.10 5.67
N GLN A 716 23.79 -26.50 6.21
CA GLN A 716 24.06 -26.65 7.64
C GLN A 716 24.93 -25.48 8.14
N ALA A 717 24.91 -25.18 9.45
CA ALA A 717 25.58 -24.02 10.03
C ALA A 717 27.12 -23.99 9.92
N ASP A 718 27.76 -25.08 9.50
CA ASP A 718 29.20 -25.17 9.22
C ASP A 718 29.55 -24.83 7.75
N THR A 719 28.56 -24.78 6.86
CA THR A 719 28.72 -24.60 5.41
C THR A 719 29.32 -23.23 5.09
N GLN A 720 30.63 -23.18 4.83
CA GLN A 720 31.35 -21.93 4.52
C GLN A 720 31.00 -21.36 3.13
N GLN A 721 30.67 -22.23 2.18
CA GLN A 721 30.40 -21.86 0.78
C GLN A 721 29.19 -22.62 0.23
N ALA A 722 28.31 -21.91 -0.49
CA ALA A 722 27.20 -22.48 -1.25
C ALA A 722 27.28 -22.06 -2.71
N ARG A 723 26.98 -22.96 -3.65
CA ARG A 723 27.00 -22.66 -5.09
C ARG A 723 25.66 -23.02 -5.72
N PHE A 724 25.01 -22.03 -6.30
CA PHE A 724 23.72 -22.14 -6.98
C PHE A 724 23.95 -22.25 -8.49
N VAL A 725 23.22 -23.16 -9.14
CA VAL A 725 23.15 -23.24 -10.61
C VAL A 725 21.79 -22.73 -11.04
N MET A 726 21.76 -21.67 -11.84
CA MET A 726 20.52 -21.13 -12.41
C MET A 726 20.42 -21.45 -13.90
N LYS A 727 19.24 -21.88 -14.32
CA LYS A 727 18.85 -22.08 -15.72
C LYS A 727 18.21 -20.80 -16.23
N ARG A 728 18.94 -20.05 -17.05
CA ARG A 728 18.39 -18.91 -17.82
C ARG A 728 17.23 -19.41 -18.69
N HIS A 729 16.08 -18.75 -18.61
CA HIS A 729 14.94 -18.99 -19.48
C HIS A 729 15.26 -18.58 -20.92
N SER A 730 14.53 -19.11 -21.91
CA SER A 730 14.56 -18.50 -23.25
C SER A 730 14.22 -17.01 -23.14
N HIS A 731 14.86 -16.19 -23.95
CA HIS A 731 14.50 -14.78 -24.07
C HIS A 731 13.84 -14.51 -25.43
N VAL A 732 12.80 -13.70 -25.41
CA VAL A 732 12.20 -13.10 -26.59
C VAL A 732 12.93 -11.79 -26.87
N LYS A 733 13.54 -11.70 -28.05
CA LYS A 733 14.31 -10.55 -28.52
C LYS A 733 13.80 -10.05 -29.86
N GLY A 734 14.23 -8.86 -30.24
CA GLY A 734 13.87 -8.23 -31.51
C GLY A 734 14.17 -6.74 -31.46
N ARG A 735 13.62 -5.99 -32.43
CA ARG A 735 13.75 -4.54 -32.52
C ARG A 735 12.42 -3.90 -32.86
N LEU A 736 12.06 -2.83 -32.16
CA LEU A 736 10.82 -2.09 -32.37
C LEU A 736 11.06 -0.85 -33.24
N LEU A 737 10.34 -0.76 -34.36
CA LEU A 737 10.46 0.34 -35.34
C LEU A 737 9.15 1.14 -35.43
N GLY A 738 9.25 2.43 -35.74
CA GLY A 738 8.12 3.33 -35.93
C GLY A 738 7.48 3.22 -37.33
N PRO A 739 6.42 4.00 -37.60
CA PRO A 739 5.71 3.97 -38.88
C PRO A 739 6.57 4.34 -40.10
N ASP A 740 7.64 5.11 -39.90
CA ASP A 740 8.65 5.49 -40.89
C ASP A 740 9.73 4.40 -41.10
N GLY A 741 9.94 3.54 -40.11
CA GLY A 741 10.99 2.53 -40.07
C GLY A 741 12.22 2.94 -39.23
N ALA A 742 12.19 4.10 -38.56
CA ALA A 742 13.21 4.47 -37.59
C ALA A 742 13.04 3.66 -36.29
N PRO A 743 14.11 3.34 -35.54
CA PRO A 743 13.98 2.67 -34.25
C PRO A 743 13.24 3.52 -33.21
N LEU A 744 12.37 2.88 -32.42
CA LEU A 744 11.69 3.54 -31.30
C LEU A 744 12.57 3.46 -30.06
N SER A 745 13.11 4.59 -29.63
CA SER A 745 14.08 4.64 -28.52
C SER A 745 13.49 4.42 -27.12
N ARG A 746 12.17 4.52 -26.97
CA ARG A 746 11.44 4.34 -25.71
C ARG A 746 10.08 3.69 -25.98
N PHE A 747 9.82 2.54 -25.35
CA PHE A 747 8.61 1.74 -25.56
C PHE A 747 8.36 0.81 -24.37
N ARG A 748 7.17 0.22 -24.28
CA ARG A 748 6.85 -0.82 -23.29
C ARG A 748 6.65 -2.17 -23.96
N VAL A 749 7.06 -3.24 -23.28
CA VAL A 749 6.69 -4.61 -23.64
C VAL A 749 6.12 -5.29 -22.41
N ASN A 750 4.86 -5.73 -22.51
CA ASN A 750 4.01 -6.07 -21.37
C ASN A 750 4.04 -4.91 -20.34
N ALA A 751 4.19 -5.20 -19.04
CA ALA A 751 4.28 -4.16 -18.01
C ALA A 751 5.60 -3.36 -18.06
N GLN A 752 6.66 -3.90 -18.64
CA GLN A 752 8.01 -3.35 -18.52
C GLN A 752 8.26 -2.17 -19.47
N GLN A 753 8.72 -1.04 -18.92
CA GLN A 753 9.26 0.07 -19.70
C GLN A 753 10.68 -0.25 -20.15
N LEU A 754 10.98 0.02 -21.41
CA LEU A 754 12.30 -0.13 -22.04
C LEU A 754 12.73 1.18 -22.70
N GLU A 755 14.04 1.39 -22.72
CA GLU A 755 14.75 2.51 -23.33
C GLU A 755 15.98 1.89 -24.03
N SER A 756 16.11 2.08 -25.36
CA SER A 756 17.15 1.43 -26.18
C SER A 756 17.41 2.23 -27.46
N GLU A 757 18.63 2.74 -27.67
CA GLU A 757 18.94 3.70 -28.75
C GLU A 757 18.70 3.15 -30.17
N ASP A 758 18.84 1.83 -30.37
CA ASP A 758 18.58 1.14 -31.64
C ASP A 758 17.23 0.39 -31.67
N GLY A 759 16.37 0.63 -30.68
CA GLY A 759 15.04 0.01 -30.55
C GLY A 759 15.06 -1.46 -30.16
N THR A 760 16.21 -2.06 -29.85
CA THR A 760 16.29 -3.48 -29.48
C THR A 760 15.72 -3.78 -28.09
N PHE A 761 15.21 -5.00 -27.92
CA PHE A 761 14.79 -5.55 -26.62
C PHE A 761 15.24 -7.01 -26.47
N SER A 762 15.34 -7.45 -25.23
CA SER A 762 15.48 -8.86 -24.85
C SER A 762 14.83 -9.05 -23.48
N LEU A 763 13.79 -9.89 -23.42
CA LEU A 763 13.00 -10.15 -22.21
C LEU A 763 12.83 -11.65 -22.00
N PRO A 764 12.73 -12.14 -20.74
CA PRO A 764 12.50 -13.56 -20.51
C PRO A 764 11.13 -14.02 -20.99
N ASN A 765 11.11 -15.21 -21.58
CA ASN A 765 9.96 -15.99 -21.97
C ASN A 765 9.48 -16.85 -20.78
N HIS A 766 8.19 -17.19 -20.70
CA HIS A 766 7.66 -17.86 -19.52
C HIS A 766 8.16 -19.32 -19.40
N ALA A 767 8.49 -19.74 -18.18
CA ALA A 767 9.06 -21.06 -17.91
C ALA A 767 8.06 -22.21 -18.11
N MET A 768 6.76 -21.95 -17.87
CA MET A 768 5.69 -22.92 -18.09
C MET A 768 5.49 -23.17 -19.60
N ALA A 769 5.15 -24.41 -19.96
CA ALA A 769 4.71 -24.72 -21.31
C ALA A 769 3.41 -23.96 -21.64
N GLY A 770 3.28 -23.49 -22.88
CA GLY A 770 2.15 -22.66 -23.33
C GLY A 770 2.60 -21.61 -24.34
N ARG A 771 1.70 -20.71 -24.76
CA ARG A 771 2.05 -19.54 -25.60
C ARG A 771 1.95 -18.25 -24.78
N THR A 772 3.10 -17.61 -24.55
CA THR A 772 3.18 -16.32 -23.83
C THR A 772 2.90 -15.16 -24.80
N GLN A 773 2.04 -14.23 -24.41
CA GLN A 773 1.81 -12.98 -25.14
C GLN A 773 2.85 -11.90 -24.77
N PHE A 774 3.42 -11.25 -25.79
CA PHE A 774 4.26 -10.07 -25.69
C PHE A 774 3.55 -8.88 -26.34
N ILE A 775 3.19 -7.88 -25.54
CA ILE A 775 2.37 -6.73 -25.91
C ILE A 775 3.26 -5.49 -26.01
N PHE A 776 3.51 -5.03 -27.22
CA PHE A 776 4.34 -3.89 -27.58
C PHE A 776 3.49 -2.61 -27.60
N ASN A 777 3.92 -1.59 -26.85
CA ASN A 777 3.25 -0.29 -26.79
C ASN A 777 4.26 0.84 -26.98
N ALA A 778 3.91 1.86 -27.76
CA ALA A 778 4.67 3.10 -27.88
C ALA A 778 3.72 4.29 -27.95
N GLU A 779 4.19 5.46 -27.53
CA GLU A 779 3.35 6.65 -27.41
C GLU A 779 2.78 7.10 -28.78
N GLY A 780 1.47 7.32 -28.84
CA GLY A 780 0.79 7.75 -30.06
C GLY A 780 0.67 6.70 -31.18
N LEU A 781 1.04 5.44 -30.94
CA LEU A 781 0.97 4.31 -31.88
C LEU A 781 0.05 3.19 -31.34
N PRO A 782 -0.46 2.29 -32.21
CA PRO A 782 -1.26 1.15 -31.78
C PRO A 782 -0.48 0.19 -30.88
N THR A 783 -1.17 -0.41 -29.92
CA THR A 783 -0.73 -1.63 -29.24
C THR A 783 -0.64 -2.77 -30.24
N VAL A 784 0.46 -3.55 -30.19
CA VAL A 784 0.70 -4.72 -31.05
C VAL A 784 1.05 -5.92 -30.21
N SER A 785 0.47 -7.10 -30.50
CA SER A 785 0.76 -8.35 -29.77
C SER A 785 1.53 -9.37 -30.60
N ARG A 786 2.44 -10.13 -29.99
CA ARG A 786 3.05 -11.35 -30.56
C ARG A 786 2.96 -12.50 -29.57
N ALA A 787 2.44 -13.64 -30.01
CA ALA A 787 2.45 -14.88 -29.25
C ALA A 787 3.76 -15.64 -29.49
N VAL A 788 4.41 -16.08 -28.42
CA VAL A 788 5.68 -16.83 -28.46
C VAL A 788 5.54 -18.12 -27.66
N GLN A 789 6.13 -19.21 -28.15
CA GLN A 789 6.08 -20.49 -27.45
C GLN A 789 6.98 -20.44 -26.20
N GLY A 790 6.38 -20.55 -25.02
CA GLY A 790 7.05 -20.66 -23.72
C GLY A 790 7.59 -22.08 -23.47
N GLY A 791 8.02 -22.33 -22.23
CA GLY A 791 8.48 -23.64 -21.76
C GLY A 791 9.99 -23.72 -21.54
N GLU A 792 10.41 -24.44 -20.50
CA GLU A 792 11.82 -24.48 -20.08
C GLU A 792 12.83 -25.10 -21.07
N ALA A 793 12.35 -25.71 -22.15
CA ALA A 793 13.18 -26.31 -23.21
C ALA A 793 13.21 -25.45 -24.50
N SER A 794 12.47 -24.35 -24.54
CA SER A 794 12.44 -23.42 -25.67
C SER A 794 13.75 -22.64 -25.78
N ALA A 795 14.16 -22.33 -27.00
CA ALA A 795 15.34 -21.49 -27.30
C ALA A 795 14.99 -19.99 -27.30
N ASP A 796 16.00 -19.11 -27.26
CA ASP A 796 15.80 -17.67 -27.46
C ASP A 796 15.11 -17.40 -28.81
N VAL A 797 13.97 -16.70 -28.78
CA VAL A 797 13.15 -16.41 -29.97
C VAL A 797 13.44 -15.00 -30.45
N ASP A 798 13.88 -14.88 -31.70
CA ASP A 798 14.02 -13.59 -32.37
C ASP A 798 12.75 -13.26 -33.15
N LEU A 799 12.10 -12.15 -32.79
CA LEU A 799 10.93 -11.61 -33.49
C LEU A 799 11.33 -10.67 -34.64
N GLY A 800 12.63 -10.36 -34.79
CA GLY A 800 13.15 -9.46 -35.81
C GLY A 800 12.64 -8.03 -35.66
N ASP A 801 12.42 -7.37 -36.80
CA ASP A 801 11.92 -5.99 -36.87
C ASP A 801 10.39 -5.95 -36.73
N ILE A 802 9.91 -5.58 -35.54
CA ILE A 802 8.50 -5.31 -35.27
C ILE A 802 8.23 -3.84 -35.60
N ARG A 803 7.64 -3.57 -36.77
CA ARG A 803 7.19 -2.22 -37.14
C ARG A 803 5.81 -1.94 -36.54
N LEU A 804 5.73 -0.90 -35.71
CA LEU A 804 4.45 -0.31 -35.29
C LEU A 804 3.96 0.63 -36.40
N GLU A 805 2.90 0.22 -37.11
CA GLU A 805 2.27 1.05 -38.13
C GLU A 805 1.47 2.21 -37.51
N ALA A 806 1.08 3.19 -38.31
CA ALA A 806 0.31 4.36 -37.83
C ALA A 806 -1.10 4.01 -37.31
N GLY A 807 -1.64 2.84 -37.69
CA GLY A 807 -2.96 2.33 -37.33
C GLY A 807 -4.14 3.07 -37.98
N ARG A 808 -5.36 2.61 -37.67
CA ARG A 808 -6.61 3.34 -37.95
C ARG A 808 -7.29 3.74 -36.65
N ALA A 809 -7.91 4.93 -36.61
CA ALA A 809 -8.82 5.26 -35.51
C ALA A 809 -10.10 4.39 -35.62
N LEU A 810 -10.65 3.95 -34.48
CA LEU A 810 -11.95 3.29 -34.44
C LEU A 810 -12.86 3.92 -33.37
N THR A 811 -13.86 4.64 -33.84
CA THR A 811 -14.96 5.16 -33.01
C THR A 811 -16.22 4.32 -33.21
N GLY A 812 -17.21 4.52 -32.35
CA GLY A 812 -18.50 3.87 -32.55
C GLY A 812 -19.61 4.39 -31.65
N VAL A 813 -20.81 3.82 -31.86
CA VAL A 813 -22.02 4.06 -31.08
C VAL A 813 -22.61 2.72 -30.64
N VAL A 814 -22.97 2.61 -29.38
CA VAL A 814 -23.67 1.45 -28.81
C VAL A 814 -25.10 1.87 -28.47
N LEU A 815 -26.07 1.11 -28.97
CA LEU A 815 -27.50 1.31 -28.75
C LEU A 815 -28.10 0.10 -28.04
N ASP A 816 -29.17 0.31 -27.30
CA ASP A 816 -30.06 -0.74 -26.80
C ASP A 816 -30.76 -1.43 -27.99
N ALA A 817 -30.70 -2.76 -28.10
CA ALA A 817 -31.31 -3.49 -29.21
C ALA A 817 -32.85 -3.51 -29.17
N THR A 818 -33.46 -3.21 -28.02
CA THR A 818 -34.91 -3.25 -27.79
C THR A 818 -35.54 -1.88 -27.93
N THR A 819 -34.94 -0.84 -27.32
CA THR A 819 -35.48 0.53 -27.37
C THR A 819 -34.90 1.36 -28.52
N GLY A 820 -33.69 1.04 -28.99
CA GLY A 820 -32.95 1.85 -29.96
C GLY A 820 -32.24 3.07 -29.36
N GLU A 821 -32.41 3.33 -28.06
CA GLU A 821 -31.79 4.43 -27.33
C GLU A 821 -30.27 4.20 -27.13
N PRO A 822 -29.48 5.27 -26.90
CA PRO A 822 -28.06 5.12 -26.56
C PRO A 822 -27.81 4.30 -25.29
N ALA A 823 -26.74 3.51 -25.32
CA ALA A 823 -26.33 2.66 -24.21
C ALA A 823 -25.09 3.25 -23.50
N GLU A 824 -25.31 4.09 -22.49
CA GLU A 824 -24.28 4.61 -21.57
C GLU A 824 -23.65 3.47 -20.73
N ASN A 825 -22.40 3.64 -20.32
CA ASN A 825 -21.66 2.75 -19.41
C ASN A 825 -21.41 1.31 -19.91
N VAL A 826 -21.58 1.03 -21.20
CA VAL A 826 -21.16 -0.25 -21.81
C VAL A 826 -19.65 -0.28 -21.94
N LEU A 827 -19.04 -1.36 -21.48
CA LEU A 827 -17.61 -1.60 -21.65
C LEU A 827 -17.36 -2.15 -23.06
N VAL A 828 -16.43 -1.52 -23.77
CA VAL A 828 -15.96 -1.89 -25.11
C VAL A 828 -14.50 -2.28 -25.02
N ALA A 829 -14.22 -3.57 -25.15
CA ALA A 829 -12.89 -4.15 -25.08
C ALA A 829 -12.38 -4.59 -26.46
N LEU A 830 -11.08 -4.49 -26.65
CA LEU A 830 -10.32 -5.30 -27.61
C LEU A 830 -9.40 -6.20 -26.80
N ASP A 831 -9.62 -7.51 -26.83
CA ASP A 831 -8.82 -8.49 -26.11
C ASP A 831 -7.73 -9.13 -27.00
N SER A 832 -6.80 -9.86 -26.37
CA SER A 832 -5.76 -10.64 -27.04
C SER A 832 -6.31 -11.88 -27.76
N GLU A 833 -5.65 -12.28 -28.84
CA GLU A 833 -6.02 -13.48 -29.63
C GLU A 833 -5.82 -14.82 -28.91
N LEU A 834 -5.17 -14.82 -27.75
CA LEU A 834 -5.04 -15.98 -26.87
C LEU A 834 -5.58 -15.63 -25.48
N ARG A 835 -6.09 -16.65 -24.80
CA ARG A 835 -6.20 -16.71 -23.34
C ARG A 835 -4.85 -17.19 -22.77
N ASP A 836 -4.49 -16.73 -21.58
CA ASP A 836 -3.40 -17.34 -20.82
C ASP A 836 -3.89 -18.64 -20.16
N GLU A 837 -3.03 -19.64 -20.01
CA GLU A 837 -3.42 -20.92 -19.38
C GLU A 837 -3.76 -20.70 -17.89
N GLY A 838 -5.02 -20.95 -17.54
CA GLY A 838 -5.57 -20.75 -16.20
C GLY A 838 -6.47 -19.52 -16.06
N ASP A 839 -6.42 -18.58 -17.00
CA ASP A 839 -7.25 -17.37 -16.99
C ASP A 839 -8.58 -17.60 -17.72
N ASN A 840 -9.70 -17.19 -17.11
CA ASN A 840 -11.03 -17.38 -17.71
C ASN A 840 -11.28 -16.45 -18.91
N PHE A 841 -10.50 -15.37 -19.05
CA PHE A 841 -10.67 -14.33 -20.07
C PHE A 841 -9.34 -13.98 -20.78
N PRO A 842 -9.37 -13.64 -22.07
CA PRO A 842 -8.20 -13.08 -22.76
C PRO A 842 -7.82 -11.70 -22.20
N ARG A 843 -6.54 -11.32 -22.29
CA ARG A 843 -6.05 -10.03 -21.78
C ARG A 843 -6.63 -8.87 -22.58
N GLN A 844 -7.19 -7.89 -21.89
CA GLN A 844 -7.63 -6.64 -22.50
C GLN A 844 -6.44 -5.82 -23.00
N LEU A 845 -6.36 -5.57 -24.31
CA LEU A 845 -5.37 -4.70 -24.95
C LEU A 845 -5.84 -3.24 -24.93
N VAL A 846 -7.14 -3.02 -25.12
CA VAL A 846 -7.82 -1.72 -24.99
C VAL A 846 -9.14 -1.93 -24.27
N LEU A 847 -9.47 -1.04 -23.33
CA LEU A 847 -10.78 -0.96 -22.69
C LEU A 847 -11.27 0.49 -22.71
N LYS A 848 -12.54 0.69 -23.07
CA LYS A 848 -13.26 1.97 -22.99
C LYS A 848 -14.67 1.77 -22.45
N THR A 849 -15.28 2.85 -22.00
CA THR A 849 -16.66 2.92 -21.53
C THR A 849 -17.43 3.87 -22.44
N THR A 850 -18.68 3.57 -22.77
CA THR A 850 -19.52 4.46 -23.59
C THR A 850 -20.04 5.66 -22.79
N ASP A 851 -20.11 6.81 -23.46
CA ASP A 851 -20.72 8.04 -22.92
C ASP A 851 -22.26 8.02 -22.99
N ARG A 852 -22.89 9.15 -22.60
CA ARG A 852 -24.36 9.34 -22.59
C ARG A 852 -25.01 9.29 -23.98
N ASP A 853 -24.25 9.59 -25.03
CA ASP A 853 -24.68 9.43 -26.42
C ASP A 853 -24.38 8.01 -26.94
N GLY A 854 -23.98 7.09 -26.05
CA GLY A 854 -23.59 5.71 -26.36
C GLY A 854 -22.26 5.63 -27.12
N ARG A 855 -21.50 6.72 -27.21
CA ARG A 855 -20.31 6.80 -28.07
C ARG A 855 -19.06 6.29 -27.37
N PHE A 856 -18.12 5.81 -28.17
CA PHE A 856 -16.77 5.45 -27.73
C PHE A 856 -15.72 5.77 -28.80
N ASP A 857 -14.47 5.93 -28.35
CA ASP A 857 -13.27 6.04 -29.17
C ASP A 857 -12.19 5.12 -28.59
N LEU A 858 -11.82 4.07 -29.33
CA LEU A 858 -10.75 3.13 -28.95
C LEU A 858 -9.35 3.66 -29.29
N GLY A 859 -9.25 4.82 -29.94
CA GLY A 859 -8.00 5.35 -30.47
C GLY A 859 -7.50 4.55 -31.67
N LYS A 860 -6.18 4.51 -31.85
CA LYS A 860 -5.51 3.87 -32.99
C LYS A 860 -5.34 2.36 -32.78
N LEU A 861 -5.90 1.56 -33.67
CA LEU A 861 -5.80 0.09 -33.68
C LEU A 861 -5.00 -0.42 -34.90
N GLU A 862 -4.51 -1.66 -34.83
CA GLU A 862 -3.83 -2.34 -35.95
C GLU A 862 -4.71 -2.37 -37.22
N ALA A 863 -4.11 -2.16 -38.39
CA ALA A 863 -4.78 -2.04 -39.70
C ALA A 863 -5.27 -3.39 -40.30
N ARG A 864 -5.81 -4.27 -39.45
CA ARG A 864 -6.26 -5.64 -39.79
C ARG A 864 -7.66 -5.93 -39.24
N PRO A 865 -8.29 -7.08 -39.59
CA PRO A 865 -9.52 -7.53 -38.96
C PRO A 865 -9.30 -7.79 -37.47
N LEU A 866 -10.28 -7.39 -36.66
CA LEU A 866 -10.29 -7.48 -35.19
C LEU A 866 -11.71 -7.88 -34.74
N THR A 867 -11.87 -8.27 -33.48
CA THR A 867 -13.19 -8.48 -32.86
C THR A 867 -13.26 -7.66 -31.57
N LEU A 868 -14.28 -6.82 -31.43
CA LEU A 868 -14.57 -6.13 -30.18
C LEU A 868 -15.44 -7.01 -29.29
N ARG A 869 -15.22 -6.97 -27.99
CA ARG A 869 -16.07 -7.58 -26.96
C ARG A 869 -16.79 -6.47 -26.21
N LEU A 870 -18.11 -6.48 -26.22
CA LEU A 870 -18.95 -5.48 -25.54
C LEU A 870 -19.75 -6.13 -24.44
N PHE A 871 -19.79 -5.53 -23.24
CA PHE A 871 -20.47 -6.11 -22.08
C PHE A 871 -20.91 -5.05 -21.05
N LEU A 872 -22.00 -5.34 -20.34
CA LEU A 872 -22.45 -4.64 -19.13
C LEU A 872 -23.37 -5.59 -18.36
N HIS A 873 -22.79 -6.47 -17.53
CA HIS A 873 -23.46 -7.69 -17.05
C HIS A 873 -24.77 -7.48 -16.26
N GLU A 874 -25.04 -6.27 -15.74
CA GLU A 874 -26.31 -5.96 -15.07
C GLU A 874 -27.47 -5.66 -16.05
N ARG A 875 -27.16 -5.32 -17.31
CA ARG A 875 -28.13 -4.78 -18.29
C ARG A 875 -28.07 -5.42 -19.68
N TYR A 876 -26.91 -5.83 -20.18
CA TYR A 876 -26.74 -6.39 -21.52
C TYR A 876 -25.83 -7.61 -21.54
N ARG A 877 -26.20 -8.63 -22.33
CA ARG A 877 -25.36 -9.81 -22.55
C ARG A 877 -24.06 -9.43 -23.25
N GLU A 878 -23.03 -10.24 -23.07
CA GLU A 878 -21.77 -10.06 -23.79
C GLU A 878 -21.96 -10.30 -25.31
N GLN A 879 -21.38 -9.43 -26.13
CA GLN A 879 -21.42 -9.51 -27.59
C GLN A 879 -20.02 -9.40 -28.20
N PHE A 880 -19.78 -10.20 -29.23
CA PHE A 880 -18.55 -10.18 -30.01
C PHE A 880 -18.84 -9.62 -31.41
N VAL A 881 -18.22 -8.49 -31.76
CA VAL A 881 -18.48 -7.73 -32.98
C VAL A 881 -17.25 -7.72 -33.87
N PRO A 882 -17.26 -8.40 -35.03
CA PRO A 882 -16.14 -8.39 -35.96
C PRO A 882 -16.04 -7.04 -36.68
N ILE A 883 -14.82 -6.50 -36.74
CA ILE A 883 -14.44 -5.24 -37.39
C ILE A 883 -13.46 -5.56 -38.51
N ASN A 884 -13.70 -5.03 -39.72
CA ASN A 884 -12.79 -5.27 -40.85
C ASN A 884 -11.56 -4.33 -40.84
N ALA A 885 -10.56 -4.65 -41.67
CA ALA A 885 -9.24 -3.98 -41.69
C ALA A 885 -9.25 -2.47 -41.96
N THR A 886 -10.27 -1.95 -42.65
CA THR A 886 -10.37 -0.53 -43.05
C THR A 886 -11.48 0.23 -42.32
N GLN A 887 -12.24 -0.43 -41.46
CA GLN A 887 -13.41 0.14 -40.79
C GLN A 887 -13.00 1.08 -39.64
N THR A 888 -13.40 2.35 -39.75
CA THR A 888 -13.13 3.42 -38.76
C THR A 888 -14.32 3.75 -37.85
N GLU A 889 -15.52 3.27 -38.18
CA GLU A 889 -16.76 3.49 -37.43
C GLU A 889 -17.52 2.17 -37.25
N VAL A 890 -18.22 2.00 -36.12
CA VAL A 890 -19.13 0.85 -35.89
C VAL A 890 -20.36 1.26 -35.07
N THR A 891 -21.53 0.72 -35.42
CA THR A 891 -22.75 0.79 -34.59
C THR A 891 -23.07 -0.60 -34.05
N VAL A 892 -23.17 -0.75 -32.73
CA VAL A 892 -23.52 -2.01 -32.05
C VAL A 892 -24.92 -1.90 -31.44
N ARG A 893 -25.69 -3.00 -31.44
CA ARG A 893 -26.99 -3.10 -30.77
C ARG A 893 -26.95 -4.16 -29.68
N MET A 894 -26.82 -3.71 -28.43
CA MET A 894 -26.66 -4.56 -27.26
C MET A 894 -27.99 -5.18 -26.84
N ASP A 895 -27.99 -6.50 -26.75
CA ASP A 895 -29.14 -7.31 -26.41
C ASP A 895 -29.25 -7.44 -24.88
N PRO A 896 -30.37 -7.05 -24.24
CA PRO A 896 -30.53 -7.14 -22.79
C PRO A 896 -30.61 -8.58 -22.27
N GLY A 897 -30.82 -9.57 -23.16
CA GLY A 897 -30.93 -10.98 -22.79
C GLY A 897 -32.16 -11.29 -21.93
N ALA A 898 -32.08 -12.41 -21.21
CA ALA A 898 -33.10 -12.78 -20.23
C ALA A 898 -32.68 -12.43 -18.79
N ARG A 899 -33.68 -12.24 -17.93
CA ARG A 899 -33.52 -12.06 -16.49
C ARG A 899 -34.00 -13.30 -15.73
N LEU A 900 -33.25 -13.69 -14.72
CA LEU A 900 -33.57 -14.79 -13.81
C LEU A 900 -33.82 -14.21 -12.42
N ASN A 901 -35.08 -14.15 -12.01
CA ASN A 901 -35.48 -13.82 -10.65
C ASN A 901 -35.42 -15.10 -9.79
N VAL A 902 -34.89 -15.01 -8.57
CA VAL A 902 -34.83 -16.14 -7.64
C VAL A 902 -35.40 -15.74 -6.28
N THR A 903 -36.14 -16.66 -5.67
CA THR A 903 -36.62 -16.52 -4.28
C THR A 903 -36.27 -17.76 -3.47
N ALA A 904 -35.98 -17.60 -2.17
CA ALA A 904 -35.75 -18.72 -1.26
C ALA A 904 -36.62 -18.63 -0.01
N ARG A 905 -37.09 -19.79 0.46
CA ARG A 905 -37.90 -19.94 1.67
C ARG A 905 -37.47 -21.16 2.48
N ASP A 906 -37.76 -21.17 3.78
CA ASP A 906 -37.62 -22.34 4.65
C ASP A 906 -38.82 -23.29 4.55
N ALA A 907 -38.82 -24.34 5.37
CA ALA A 907 -39.89 -25.35 5.44
C ALA A 907 -41.21 -24.77 6.00
N GLN A 908 -41.15 -23.64 6.71
CA GLN A 908 -42.28 -22.92 7.28
C GLN A 908 -42.81 -21.83 6.33
N GLY A 909 -42.13 -21.62 5.19
CA GLY A 909 -42.49 -20.63 4.17
C GLY A 909 -41.99 -19.21 4.46
N LYS A 910 -41.22 -18.99 5.54
CA LYS A 910 -40.53 -17.72 5.78
C LYS A 910 -39.46 -17.54 4.70
N LYS A 911 -39.20 -16.30 4.30
CA LYS A 911 -38.12 -15.96 3.36
C LYS A 911 -36.74 -16.11 4.01
N ILE A 912 -35.76 -16.61 3.26
CA ILE A 912 -34.39 -16.89 3.72
C ILE A 912 -33.35 -16.19 2.83
N ASP A 913 -32.40 -15.51 3.46
CA ASP A 913 -31.29 -14.81 2.81
C ASP A 913 -30.09 -15.75 2.61
N GLY A 914 -29.27 -15.46 1.60
CA GLY A 914 -28.21 -16.37 1.15
C GLY A 914 -27.67 -16.00 -0.22
N PHE A 915 -27.01 -16.97 -0.85
CA PHE A 915 -26.45 -16.83 -2.19
C PHE A 915 -27.01 -17.92 -3.10
N VAL A 916 -27.23 -17.59 -4.37
CA VAL A 916 -27.61 -18.55 -5.41
C VAL A 916 -26.58 -18.54 -6.52
N SER A 917 -25.64 -19.48 -6.44
CA SER A 917 -24.66 -19.72 -7.49
C SER A 917 -25.33 -20.31 -8.73
N TYR A 918 -24.92 -19.87 -9.92
CA TYR A 918 -25.46 -20.34 -11.19
C TYR A 918 -24.36 -20.65 -12.21
N GLN A 919 -24.61 -21.61 -13.08
CA GLN A 919 -23.73 -21.98 -14.19
C GLN A 919 -24.56 -22.40 -15.41
N GLY A 920 -24.23 -21.86 -16.59
CA GLY A 920 -24.95 -22.08 -17.85
C GLY A 920 -24.15 -21.64 -19.09
N PRO A 921 -24.79 -21.46 -20.26
CA PRO A 921 -24.10 -21.25 -21.53
C PRO A 921 -23.25 -19.97 -21.58
N GLY A 922 -21.95 -20.10 -21.35
CA GLY A 922 -21.00 -18.98 -21.31
C GLY A 922 -21.19 -18.02 -20.13
N ALA A 923 -21.83 -18.47 -19.04
CA ALA A 923 -22.10 -17.64 -17.88
C ALA A 923 -22.06 -18.44 -16.58
N GLU A 924 -21.29 -17.96 -15.61
CA GLU A 924 -21.18 -18.47 -14.24
C GLU A 924 -21.17 -17.27 -13.29
N GLY A 925 -21.72 -17.42 -12.08
CA GLY A 925 -21.78 -16.32 -11.10
C GLY A 925 -22.64 -16.64 -9.89
N ALA A 926 -22.96 -15.62 -9.09
CA ALA A 926 -23.82 -15.76 -7.92
C ALA A 926 -24.82 -14.60 -7.80
N ILE A 927 -26.03 -14.92 -7.32
CA ILE A 927 -27.09 -13.97 -7.01
C ILE A 927 -27.18 -13.84 -5.49
N VAL A 928 -26.99 -12.63 -4.95
CA VAL A 928 -27.28 -12.36 -3.53
C VAL A 928 -28.80 -12.35 -3.32
N LEU A 929 -29.28 -13.02 -2.28
CA LEU A 929 -30.67 -12.96 -1.85
C LEU A 929 -30.81 -12.06 -0.62
N GLU A 930 -31.55 -10.97 -0.79
CA GLU A 930 -31.92 -10.04 0.29
C GLU A 930 -33.43 -10.08 0.50
N ASN A 931 -33.88 -10.19 1.75
CA ASN A 931 -35.30 -10.43 2.06
C ASN A 931 -35.84 -11.59 1.18
N GLY A 932 -35.07 -12.69 1.13
CA GLY A 932 -35.25 -13.92 0.37
C GLY A 932 -35.56 -13.77 -1.13
N ALA A 933 -35.08 -12.72 -1.77
CA ALA A 933 -35.21 -12.50 -3.20
C ALA A 933 -33.94 -11.90 -3.83
N GLY A 934 -33.67 -12.23 -5.08
CA GLY A 934 -32.55 -11.69 -5.86
C GLY A 934 -32.78 -11.91 -7.36
N LYS A 935 -31.87 -11.40 -8.19
CA LYS A 935 -31.96 -11.52 -9.66
C LYS A 935 -30.59 -11.58 -10.33
N ALA A 936 -30.52 -12.23 -11.49
CA ALA A 936 -29.49 -12.02 -12.51
C ALA A 936 -30.13 -11.43 -13.78
N SER A 937 -29.34 -10.67 -14.53
CA SER A 937 -29.68 -10.09 -15.84
C SER A 937 -28.78 -10.64 -16.94
N ALA A 938 -28.97 -10.17 -18.19
CA ALA A 938 -28.00 -10.35 -19.27
C ALA A 938 -27.68 -11.82 -19.64
N LEU A 939 -28.54 -12.76 -19.23
CA LEU A 939 -28.27 -14.19 -19.41
C LEU A 939 -28.48 -14.62 -20.87
N ASN A 940 -27.58 -15.49 -21.34
CA ASN A 940 -27.71 -16.19 -22.61
C ASN A 940 -28.83 -17.24 -22.54
N PRO A 941 -29.52 -17.55 -23.66
CA PRO A 941 -30.50 -18.64 -23.69
C PRO A 941 -29.88 -20.03 -23.46
N GLY A 942 -30.62 -20.90 -22.77
CA GLY A 942 -30.29 -22.31 -22.57
C GLY A 942 -30.40 -22.77 -21.13
N LYS A 943 -29.82 -23.93 -20.81
CA LYS A 943 -29.96 -24.56 -19.49
C LYS A 943 -28.94 -24.05 -18.47
N TYR A 944 -29.45 -23.51 -17.38
CA TYR A 944 -28.67 -23.15 -16.20
C TYR A 944 -28.92 -24.15 -15.09
N THR A 945 -27.87 -24.47 -14.34
CA THR A 945 -27.95 -25.10 -13.03
C THR A 945 -27.84 -24.02 -11.97
N LEU A 946 -28.67 -24.10 -10.94
CA LEU A 946 -28.74 -23.16 -9.82
C LEU A 946 -28.56 -23.92 -8.49
N ARG A 947 -27.74 -23.40 -7.59
CA ARG A 947 -27.52 -23.92 -6.23
C ARG A 947 -27.77 -22.80 -5.22
N MET A 948 -28.50 -23.08 -4.14
CA MET A 948 -28.78 -22.11 -3.08
C MET A 948 -28.08 -22.49 -1.77
N GLU A 949 -27.40 -21.52 -1.17
CA GLU A 949 -26.61 -21.68 0.05
C GLU A 949 -27.04 -20.59 1.08
N PRO A 950 -27.59 -20.96 2.26
CA PRO A 950 -28.12 -19.99 3.23
C PRO A 950 -27.05 -19.17 3.94
N ARG A 951 -27.35 -17.91 4.30
CA ARG A 951 -26.43 -17.06 5.08
C ARG A 951 -26.48 -17.42 6.58
N GLY A 952 -25.31 -17.54 7.21
CA GLY A 952 -25.17 -17.76 8.65
C GLY A 952 -25.54 -19.17 9.14
N ARG A 953 -25.87 -19.31 10.44
CA ARG A 953 -26.06 -20.61 11.13
C ARG A 953 -27.07 -21.57 10.48
N GLN A 954 -27.98 -21.08 9.64
CA GLN A 954 -28.97 -21.91 8.95
C GLN A 954 -28.36 -22.84 7.90
N SER A 955 -27.18 -22.50 7.36
CA SER A 955 -26.44 -23.29 6.36
C SER A 955 -26.25 -24.76 6.78
N ARG A 956 -25.93 -25.00 8.07
CA ARG A 956 -25.74 -26.36 8.62
C ARG A 956 -27.05 -27.17 8.82
N THR A 957 -28.22 -26.62 8.47
CA THR A 957 -29.55 -27.23 8.78
C THR A 957 -30.56 -27.27 7.63
N LEU A 958 -30.36 -26.52 6.55
CA LEU A 958 -31.30 -26.47 5.42
C LEU A 958 -30.59 -26.88 4.12
N ALA A 959 -30.76 -28.13 3.70
CA ALA A 959 -30.26 -28.60 2.42
C ALA A 959 -31.20 -28.18 1.27
N TYR A 960 -30.66 -27.51 0.26
CA TYR A 960 -31.37 -27.16 -0.97
C TYR A 960 -30.77 -27.95 -2.15
N LEU A 961 -31.59 -28.71 -2.87
CA LEU A 961 -31.13 -29.46 -4.04
C LEU A 961 -30.85 -28.51 -5.22
N PRO A 962 -29.84 -28.79 -6.06
CA PRO A 962 -29.63 -28.06 -7.30
C PRO A 962 -30.87 -28.09 -8.20
N GLN A 963 -31.23 -26.95 -8.80
CA GLN A 963 -32.34 -26.84 -9.74
C GLN A 963 -31.83 -26.53 -11.15
N GLN A 964 -32.37 -27.21 -12.17
CA GLN A 964 -32.15 -26.82 -13.56
C GLN A 964 -33.28 -25.92 -14.05
N VAL A 965 -32.93 -24.90 -14.85
CA VAL A 965 -33.88 -23.98 -15.46
C VAL A 965 -33.50 -23.71 -16.92
N ASP A 966 -34.48 -23.77 -17.82
CA ASP A 966 -34.36 -23.35 -19.21
C ASP A 966 -34.61 -21.84 -19.30
N VAL A 967 -33.55 -21.06 -19.57
CA VAL A 967 -33.60 -19.60 -19.73
C VAL A 967 -33.88 -19.27 -21.21
N PRO A 968 -34.88 -18.42 -21.52
CA PRO A 968 -35.21 -18.02 -22.89
C PRO A 968 -34.20 -17.02 -23.47
N ALA A 969 -34.37 -16.63 -24.74
CA ALA A 969 -33.53 -15.61 -25.36
C ALA A 969 -33.77 -14.20 -24.81
N SER A 970 -34.97 -13.92 -24.30
CA SER A 970 -35.33 -12.65 -23.65
C SER A 970 -36.55 -12.85 -22.73
N GLY A 971 -36.80 -11.86 -21.86
CA GLY A 971 -37.92 -11.88 -20.91
C GLY A 971 -37.46 -12.16 -19.46
N GLU A 972 -38.36 -12.71 -18.65
CA GLU A 972 -38.10 -13.07 -17.24
C GLU A 972 -38.45 -14.53 -16.95
N VAL A 973 -37.60 -15.21 -16.19
CA VAL A 973 -37.88 -16.51 -15.56
C VAL A 973 -37.80 -16.35 -14.05
N SER A 974 -38.67 -17.03 -13.31
CA SER A 974 -38.69 -16.98 -11.84
C SER A 974 -38.52 -18.38 -11.24
N VAL A 975 -37.54 -18.54 -10.36
CA VAL A 975 -37.23 -19.79 -9.65
C VAL A 975 -37.50 -19.63 -8.15
N GLN A 976 -37.95 -20.72 -7.50
CA GLN A 976 -38.17 -20.75 -6.05
C GLN A 976 -37.47 -21.94 -5.40
N PHE A 977 -36.52 -21.62 -4.53
CA PHE A 977 -35.88 -22.57 -3.63
C PHE A 977 -36.73 -22.81 -2.38
N LYS A 978 -36.86 -24.09 -2.03
CA LYS A 978 -37.42 -24.63 -0.79
C LYS A 978 -36.48 -25.75 -0.32
N PRO A 979 -36.29 -25.96 0.98
CA PRO A 979 -35.42 -27.03 1.47
C PRO A 979 -35.97 -28.40 1.07
N ALA A 980 -35.08 -29.36 0.92
CA ALA A 980 -35.43 -30.73 0.59
C ALA A 980 -36.23 -31.38 1.73
N ALA A 981 -37.29 -32.12 1.37
CA ALA A 981 -38.12 -32.86 2.31
C ALA A 981 -38.04 -34.36 2.00
N GLY A 982 -37.47 -35.15 2.93
CA GLY A 982 -37.14 -36.56 2.71
C GLY A 982 -35.76 -36.78 2.08
N GLY A 983 -35.53 -37.98 1.54
CA GLY A 983 -34.21 -38.44 1.09
C GLY A 983 -33.42 -39.17 2.18
N ALA A 984 -32.26 -39.71 1.82
CA ALA A 984 -31.33 -40.37 2.72
C ALA A 984 -30.16 -39.45 3.12
N THR A 985 -29.53 -39.74 4.26
CA THR A 985 -28.21 -39.20 4.60
C THR A 985 -27.15 -40.16 4.05
N VAL A 986 -26.19 -39.67 3.27
CA VAL A 986 -25.08 -40.47 2.74
C VAL A 986 -23.79 -39.98 3.39
N LYS A 987 -23.08 -40.89 4.07
CA LYS A 987 -21.77 -40.67 4.69
C LYS A 987 -20.71 -41.40 3.85
N LEU A 988 -19.78 -40.66 3.27
CA LEU A 988 -18.70 -41.22 2.46
C LEU A 988 -17.37 -41.08 3.19
N LEU A 989 -16.77 -42.22 3.55
CA LEU A 989 -15.43 -42.25 4.12
C LEU A 989 -14.40 -42.29 3.00
N VAL A 990 -13.44 -41.37 3.05
CA VAL A 990 -12.38 -41.19 2.05
C VAL A 990 -11.05 -41.59 2.67
N PRO A 991 -10.26 -42.49 2.07
CA PRO A 991 -8.97 -42.92 2.63
C PRO A 991 -7.84 -41.92 2.35
N THR A 992 -8.04 -40.65 2.72
CA THR A 992 -7.05 -39.56 2.68
C THR A 992 -7.43 -38.48 3.70
N ASP A 993 -6.41 -37.87 4.31
CA ASP A 993 -6.47 -36.73 5.24
C ASP A 993 -6.46 -35.36 4.52
N LYS A 994 -5.97 -35.33 3.28
CA LYS A 994 -5.94 -34.13 2.43
C LYS A 994 -7.35 -33.64 2.07
N GLY A 995 -7.49 -32.31 2.01
CA GLY A 995 -8.76 -31.60 1.74
C GLY A 995 -9.54 -32.12 0.53
N VAL A 996 -10.86 -32.10 0.66
CA VAL A 996 -11.79 -32.89 -0.14
C VAL A 996 -12.73 -32.01 -0.97
N ASP A 997 -12.76 -32.21 -2.29
CA ASP A 997 -13.82 -31.70 -3.15
C ASP A 997 -14.64 -32.88 -3.69
N MET A 998 -15.94 -32.92 -3.40
CA MET A 998 -16.79 -34.07 -3.67
C MET A 998 -18.26 -33.69 -3.93
N ALA A 999 -18.87 -34.32 -4.93
CA ALA A 999 -20.27 -34.11 -5.29
C ALA A 999 -20.99 -35.43 -5.63
N LEU A 1000 -22.28 -35.52 -5.30
CA LEU A 1000 -23.18 -36.60 -5.69
C LEU A 1000 -24.11 -36.12 -6.82
N VAL A 1001 -23.90 -36.63 -8.04
CA VAL A 1001 -24.71 -36.26 -9.21
C VAL A 1001 -25.79 -37.32 -9.46
N PRO A 1002 -27.09 -36.98 -9.49
CA PRO A 1002 -28.16 -37.95 -9.74
C PRO A 1002 -28.04 -38.65 -11.10
N GLY A 1003 -28.24 -39.97 -11.11
CA GLY A 1003 -28.13 -40.86 -12.27
C GLY A 1003 -26.74 -41.47 -12.49
N SER A 1004 -26.63 -42.26 -13.55
CA SER A 1004 -25.36 -42.75 -14.11
C SER A 1004 -24.76 -41.69 -15.03
N VAL A 1005 -23.66 -41.07 -14.61
CA VAL A 1005 -22.99 -40.00 -15.35
C VAL A 1005 -21.66 -40.52 -15.92
N PRO A 1006 -21.42 -40.44 -17.24
CA PRO A 1006 -20.15 -40.88 -17.83
C PRO A 1006 -18.99 -40.00 -17.33
N PRO A 1007 -17.77 -40.54 -17.19
CA PRO A 1007 -16.61 -39.75 -16.81
C PRO A 1007 -16.36 -38.59 -17.80
N PRO A 1008 -16.19 -37.34 -17.31
CA PRO A 1008 -15.89 -36.20 -18.16
C PRO A 1008 -14.52 -36.33 -18.83
N THR A 1009 -14.39 -35.75 -20.02
CA THR A 1009 -13.18 -35.82 -20.86
C THR A 1009 -12.28 -34.59 -20.76
N SER A 1010 -12.75 -33.48 -20.17
CA SER A 1010 -11.96 -32.25 -20.00
C SER A 1010 -12.15 -31.61 -18.61
N PRO A 1011 -11.23 -30.74 -18.15
CA PRO A 1011 -11.35 -30.06 -16.85
C PRO A 1011 -12.58 -29.15 -16.75
N ALA A 1012 -13.03 -28.58 -17.88
CA ALA A 1012 -14.26 -27.80 -17.94
C ALA A 1012 -15.50 -28.68 -17.72
N ALA A 1013 -15.57 -29.83 -18.39
CA ALA A 1013 -16.66 -30.80 -18.21
C ALA A 1013 -16.70 -31.36 -16.77
N LEU A 1014 -15.54 -31.58 -16.14
CA LEU A 1014 -15.46 -32.03 -14.75
C LEU A 1014 -16.01 -30.98 -13.77
N ARG A 1015 -15.61 -29.70 -13.90
CA ARG A 1015 -16.17 -28.60 -13.10
C ARG A 1015 -17.69 -28.49 -13.27
N GLN A 1016 -18.17 -28.60 -14.51
CA GLN A 1016 -19.61 -28.52 -14.81
C GLN A 1016 -20.43 -29.67 -14.20
N VAL A 1017 -19.89 -30.89 -14.21
CA VAL A 1017 -20.54 -32.06 -13.59
C VAL A 1017 -20.51 -31.98 -12.05
N MET A 1018 -19.40 -31.53 -11.45
CA MET A 1018 -19.33 -31.26 -10.01
C MET A 1018 -20.37 -30.25 -9.55
N PHE A 1019 -20.53 -29.14 -10.29
CA PHE A 1019 -21.52 -28.10 -9.97
C PHE A 1019 -22.98 -28.58 -10.06
N GLN A 1020 -23.26 -29.60 -10.88
CA GLN A 1020 -24.59 -30.23 -10.98
C GLN A 1020 -24.90 -31.19 -9.82
N GLY A 1021 -23.90 -31.57 -9.03
CA GLY A 1021 -24.08 -32.48 -7.90
C GLY A 1021 -24.51 -31.79 -6.60
N ILE A 1022 -25.04 -32.61 -5.69
CA ILE A 1022 -25.25 -32.27 -4.29
C ILE A 1022 -23.87 -32.27 -3.63
N SER A 1023 -23.44 -31.14 -3.05
CA SER A 1023 -22.22 -31.08 -2.22
C SER A 1023 -22.47 -31.67 -0.82
N GLY A 1024 -21.40 -32.17 -0.20
CA GLY A 1024 -21.42 -32.65 1.18
C GLY A 1024 -20.73 -31.67 2.12
N THR A 1025 -20.94 -31.85 3.42
CA THR A 1025 -20.26 -31.11 4.49
C THR A 1025 -19.20 -31.98 5.17
N TYR A 1026 -18.07 -31.37 5.52
CA TYR A 1026 -16.95 -31.96 6.26
C TYR A 1026 -16.26 -30.87 7.09
N GLU A 1027 -15.50 -31.22 8.12
CA GLU A 1027 -14.61 -30.29 8.83
C GLU A 1027 -13.14 -30.56 8.47
N MET A 1028 -12.26 -29.56 8.64
CA MET A 1028 -10.91 -29.60 8.05
C MET A 1028 -10.01 -30.62 8.77
N GLY A 1029 -9.76 -31.76 8.11
CA GLY A 1029 -9.06 -32.93 8.67
C GLY A 1029 -9.95 -34.18 8.84
N ASP A 1030 -11.26 -34.07 8.62
CA ASP A 1030 -12.16 -35.23 8.62
C ASP A 1030 -11.97 -36.12 7.38
N THR A 1031 -11.96 -37.43 7.60
CA THR A 1031 -12.02 -38.44 6.54
C THR A 1031 -13.46 -38.81 6.13
N GLU A 1032 -14.49 -38.18 6.70
CA GLU A 1032 -15.90 -38.45 6.37
C GLU A 1032 -16.57 -37.20 5.77
N VAL A 1033 -17.27 -37.37 4.65
CA VAL A 1033 -18.11 -36.33 4.04
C VAL A 1033 -19.59 -36.71 4.14
N VAL A 1034 -20.42 -35.79 4.63
CA VAL A 1034 -21.84 -36.02 4.90
C VAL A 1034 -22.72 -35.28 3.90
N PHE A 1035 -23.55 -36.02 3.17
CA PHE A 1035 -24.54 -35.48 2.24
C PHE A 1035 -25.94 -35.70 2.83
N ALA A 1036 -26.68 -34.61 3.07
CA ALA A 1036 -28.05 -34.67 3.59
C ALA A 1036 -29.08 -34.68 2.45
N HIS A 1037 -30.26 -35.28 2.70
CA HIS A 1037 -31.42 -35.24 1.81
C HIS A 1037 -31.17 -35.76 0.37
N VAL A 1038 -30.28 -36.72 0.20
CA VAL A 1038 -29.96 -37.31 -1.11
C VAL A 1038 -31.19 -38.09 -1.63
N PRO A 1039 -31.68 -37.81 -2.85
CA PRO A 1039 -32.84 -38.51 -3.41
C PRO A 1039 -32.62 -40.02 -3.58
N GLN A 1040 -33.71 -40.79 -3.55
CA GLN A 1040 -33.67 -42.22 -3.84
C GLN A 1040 -33.26 -42.49 -5.29
N GLY A 1041 -32.43 -43.51 -5.50
CA GLY A 1041 -32.03 -43.99 -6.82
C GLY A 1041 -30.53 -43.95 -7.02
N ARG A 1042 -30.08 -44.12 -8.26
CA ARG A 1042 -28.65 -44.11 -8.58
C ARG A 1042 -28.08 -42.69 -8.52
N VAL A 1043 -26.88 -42.55 -7.97
CA VAL A 1043 -26.04 -41.36 -8.07
C VAL A 1043 -24.63 -41.75 -8.50
N THR A 1044 -23.93 -40.83 -9.16
CA THR A 1044 -22.50 -40.93 -9.45
C THR A 1044 -21.74 -40.01 -8.50
N VAL A 1045 -20.82 -40.58 -7.73
CA VAL A 1045 -19.85 -39.84 -6.90
C VAL A 1045 -18.78 -39.28 -7.82
N PHE A 1046 -18.43 -38.00 -7.65
CA PHE A 1046 -17.20 -37.41 -8.17
C PHE A 1046 -16.35 -36.89 -7.01
N PHE A 1047 -15.04 -37.11 -7.07
CA PHE A 1047 -14.07 -36.71 -6.04
C PHE A 1047 -12.75 -36.25 -6.65
N LEU A 1048 -12.19 -35.15 -6.14
CA LEU A 1048 -10.91 -34.55 -6.56
C LEU A 1048 -10.00 -34.29 -5.34
N THR A 1049 -8.68 -34.23 -5.57
CA THR A 1049 -7.70 -33.76 -4.56
C THR A 1049 -6.92 -32.53 -5.06
N PRO A 1050 -6.55 -31.58 -4.17
CA PRO A 1050 -5.82 -30.36 -4.55
C PRO A 1050 -4.41 -30.60 -5.12
N ASP A 1051 -3.79 -31.73 -4.78
CA ASP A 1051 -2.37 -32.00 -5.05
C ASP A 1051 -2.09 -32.56 -6.46
N ALA A 1052 -3.10 -32.69 -7.31
CA ALA A 1052 -2.95 -33.27 -8.64
C ALA A 1052 -3.97 -32.76 -9.67
N LEU A 1053 -3.68 -31.60 -10.27
CA LEU A 1053 -4.42 -31.06 -11.42
C LEU A 1053 -4.74 -32.14 -12.46
N GLY A 1054 -6.04 -32.31 -12.75
CA GLY A 1054 -6.54 -33.26 -13.74
C GLY A 1054 -6.70 -34.72 -13.27
N ARG A 1055 -6.52 -35.04 -11.98
CA ARG A 1055 -6.94 -36.34 -11.42
C ARG A 1055 -8.31 -36.26 -10.77
N PHE A 1056 -9.11 -37.31 -10.95
CA PHE A 1056 -10.43 -37.43 -10.32
C PHE A 1056 -10.84 -38.90 -10.15
N HIS A 1057 -11.81 -39.16 -9.28
CA HIS A 1057 -12.39 -40.49 -9.05
C HIS A 1057 -13.90 -40.49 -9.36
N THR A 1058 -14.44 -41.67 -9.71
CA THR A 1058 -15.86 -41.90 -10.02
C THR A 1058 -16.34 -43.24 -9.45
N GLU A 1059 -17.45 -43.27 -8.71
CA GLU A 1059 -18.10 -44.49 -8.21
C GLU A 1059 -19.64 -44.37 -8.33
N GLU A 1060 -20.34 -45.42 -8.77
CA GLU A 1060 -21.82 -45.44 -8.78
C GLU A 1060 -22.37 -46.00 -7.47
N LEU A 1061 -23.37 -45.33 -6.90
CA LEU A 1061 -24.08 -45.72 -5.67
C LEU A 1061 -25.59 -45.77 -5.91
N ASP A 1062 -26.26 -46.82 -5.45
CA ASP A 1062 -27.73 -46.88 -5.40
C ASP A 1062 -28.20 -46.45 -3.99
N ILE A 1063 -28.86 -45.30 -3.90
CA ILE A 1063 -29.25 -44.62 -2.65
C ILE A 1063 -30.65 -45.08 -2.19
N PRO A 1064 -30.83 -45.42 -0.89
CA PRO A 1064 -32.12 -45.86 -0.34
C PRO A 1064 -33.15 -44.73 -0.23
N ALA A 1065 -34.42 -45.10 -0.01
CA ALA A 1065 -35.53 -44.14 0.09
C ALA A 1065 -35.45 -43.20 1.32
N SER A 1066 -34.80 -43.63 2.39
CA SER A 1066 -34.62 -42.91 3.66
C SER A 1066 -33.57 -43.60 4.53
N GLY A 1067 -33.24 -42.99 5.67
CA GLY A 1067 -32.24 -43.50 6.62
C GLY A 1067 -30.82 -43.02 6.31
N THR A 1068 -29.82 -43.68 6.90
CA THR A 1068 -28.40 -43.32 6.74
C THR A 1068 -27.65 -44.45 6.04
N MET A 1069 -26.99 -44.13 4.93
CA MET A 1069 -26.08 -45.02 4.20
C MET A 1069 -24.64 -44.57 4.48
N SER A 1070 -23.76 -45.49 4.90
CA SER A 1070 -22.33 -45.20 5.11
C SER A 1070 -21.49 -46.12 4.21
N ARG A 1071 -20.47 -45.59 3.52
CA ARG A 1071 -19.61 -46.35 2.60
C ARG A 1071 -18.21 -45.76 2.49
N THR A 1072 -17.19 -46.61 2.49
CA THR A 1072 -15.81 -46.22 2.20
C THR A 1072 -15.54 -46.29 0.70
N LEU A 1073 -15.15 -45.17 0.08
CA LEU A 1073 -14.91 -45.08 -1.37
C LEU A 1073 -13.73 -45.95 -1.81
N GLN A 1074 -13.87 -46.59 -2.98
CA GLN A 1074 -12.83 -47.44 -3.57
C GLN A 1074 -12.08 -46.66 -4.65
N LEU A 1075 -11.14 -45.81 -4.21
CA LEU A 1075 -10.45 -44.79 -5.02
C LEU A 1075 -9.65 -45.34 -6.22
N ALA A 1076 -10.35 -45.59 -7.32
CA ALA A 1076 -9.79 -45.77 -8.65
C ALA A 1076 -9.59 -44.41 -9.33
N TRP A 1077 -8.35 -43.93 -9.38
CA TRP A 1077 -8.00 -42.64 -9.99
C TRP A 1077 -8.04 -42.68 -11.52
N ARG A 1078 -8.78 -41.74 -12.11
CA ARG A 1078 -8.71 -41.36 -13.51
C ARG A 1078 -7.83 -40.12 -13.67
N ARG A 1079 -7.30 -39.93 -14.87
CA ARG A 1079 -6.59 -38.71 -15.29
C ARG A 1079 -7.26 -38.17 -16.56
N LEU A 1080 -7.42 -36.85 -16.63
CA LEU A 1080 -7.78 -36.14 -17.84
C LEU A 1080 -6.54 -35.99 -18.73
N ASP A 1081 -6.68 -36.21 -20.03
CA ASP A 1081 -5.59 -35.91 -20.98
C ASP A 1081 -5.48 -34.40 -21.15
N VAL A 1082 -4.43 -33.83 -20.57
CA VAL A 1082 -4.15 -32.38 -20.62
C VAL A 1082 -3.45 -32.06 -21.94
N THR A 1083 -4.20 -32.16 -23.03
CA THR A 1083 -3.72 -31.91 -24.40
C THR A 1083 -4.74 -31.14 -25.23
N GLN A 1084 -4.49 -29.84 -25.41
CA GLN A 1084 -5.09 -28.95 -26.42
C GLN A 1084 -6.61 -28.78 -26.42
N ASP A 1085 -7.08 -27.72 -25.76
CA ASP A 1085 -8.22 -26.87 -26.15
C ASP A 1085 -7.85 -25.40 -25.82
#